data_AF-A0AA37GDZ6-F1
#
_entry.id   AF-A0AA37GDZ6-F1
#
_cell.length_a   1.000
_cell.length_b   1.000
_cell.length_c   1.000
_cell.angle_alpha   90.00
_cell.angle_beta   90.00
_cell.angle_gamma   90.00
#
_symmetry.space_group_name_H-M   'P 1'
#
loop_
_entity.id
_entity.type
_entity.pdbx_description
1 polymer ?
#
loop_
_entity_poly.entity_id
_entity_poly.type
_entity_poly.pdbx_seq_one_letter_code
_entity_poly.pdbx_strand_id
1 'polypeptide(L)'
;MDHIEFPQSWETAWEAAGQTNFERAQAFLFFYRGGDTAVNSELRTIASNPRYQDVASLAAAVGERVFGNRHTSFNTNPLLQWVRFILIKSQALASIKAKAVRDFFFDPSIARNLAQLPEDPVSYQYPAAPLKVIIVGGGPTGLASAIALAEKAGTRVEVHVYEGRWVQQPGSSFVGYPPTARRRDQVVTLQDSVTDLMSDRTRQAVFGGCPERVWPGSSNLQIRKLEDGLLRRAQDSQFRNLIFLHAIQVKRENLAEYGDFHLMLGADGAGSWLRGAYFQGQEEEVGKSYALGVAFDRPRGLPFSQPINIFLTMGQTRYLLNASDFDGTGYLNMQLTETEWHQMVSVDGHPCTFGRPSCLKVNGCLPNGFQENQVFAPSQQPDSPLWKAILDGLELYGFKQCEVTNIVRIPIVVRRINKAIEQLPQCDSSALRRPHGLVALAGDAAMTVHFWPGRGANSGMKAGIAWADEVARALMHSQFVGLETGSLRVYNDFLQKLQEREHGGRSLPIVKQTGDPNMMAWLMRNARLIPQHVAMEWLVGQMRRDGIRIQKRPDWTFEQVTNLETQLREVLQKMDPVTLQEMAATFPWPTREMAGAEVLPERSVVDACLSQNDSRQKDFSKLEKQGKAKKQAKKRRGAETSLSGEEVSLAFLSSLAITSKPTSHRSSWRSFSFGKAAQTVQ
;
A
#
# COMPACT_ATOMS: atom_id res chain seq x y z
N MET A 1 14.36 -20.43 -18.58
CA MET A 1 14.52 -19.08 -19.17
C MET A 1 13.55 -18.96 -20.33
N ASP A 2 13.15 -17.74 -20.69
CA ASP A 2 12.17 -17.53 -21.75
C ASP A 2 12.85 -17.65 -23.12
N HIS A 3 12.53 -18.71 -23.87
CA HIS A 3 13.05 -18.97 -25.21
C HIS A 3 11.99 -18.70 -26.29
N ILE A 4 12.46 -18.37 -27.49
CA ILE A 4 11.67 -18.23 -28.71
C ILE A 4 12.22 -19.17 -29.78
N GLU A 5 11.33 -19.78 -30.55
CA GLU A 5 11.66 -20.86 -31.48
C GLU A 5 11.41 -20.45 -32.93
N PHE A 6 12.35 -20.82 -33.80
CA PHE A 6 12.28 -20.58 -35.24
C PHE A 6 12.65 -21.86 -36.00
N PRO A 7 12.22 -22.04 -37.26
CA PRO A 7 12.64 -23.17 -38.07
C PRO A 7 14.15 -23.14 -38.34
N GLN A 8 14.84 -24.29 -38.29
CA GLN A 8 16.27 -24.37 -38.61
C GLN A 8 16.59 -23.87 -40.02
N SER A 9 15.69 -24.10 -40.97
CA SER A 9 15.80 -23.57 -42.35
C SER A 9 16.01 -22.06 -42.42
N TRP A 10 15.48 -21.28 -41.47
CA TRP A 10 15.69 -19.82 -41.43
C TRP A 10 17.13 -19.47 -41.05
N GLU A 11 17.76 -20.25 -40.17
CA GLU A 11 19.16 -20.05 -39.80
C GLU A 11 20.09 -20.34 -40.98
N THR A 12 19.86 -21.45 -41.71
CA THR A 12 20.61 -21.75 -42.93
C THR A 12 20.44 -20.66 -43.98
N ALA A 13 19.21 -20.16 -44.18
CA ALA A 13 18.95 -19.08 -45.11
C ALA A 13 19.61 -17.75 -44.68
N TRP A 14 19.66 -17.44 -43.38
CA TRP A 14 20.29 -16.23 -42.86
C TRP A 14 21.77 -16.17 -43.18
N GLU A 15 22.48 -17.29 -43.02
CA GLU A 15 23.92 -17.34 -43.31
C GLU A 15 24.22 -17.23 -44.81
N ALA A 16 23.29 -17.68 -45.67
CA ALA A 16 23.42 -17.59 -47.13
C ALA A 16 23.00 -16.23 -47.74
N ALA A 17 22.29 -15.38 -46.99
CA ALA A 17 21.56 -14.23 -47.55
C ALA A 17 22.40 -12.96 -47.81
N GLY A 18 23.64 -12.86 -47.32
CA GLY A 18 24.48 -11.67 -47.50
C GLY A 18 25.73 -11.66 -46.63
N GLN A 19 26.60 -10.66 -46.83
CA GLN A 19 27.86 -10.54 -46.09
C GLN A 19 27.69 -9.78 -44.77
N THR A 20 26.79 -8.79 -44.74
CA THR A 20 26.50 -8.00 -43.53
C THR A 20 25.13 -8.34 -42.94
N ASN A 21 24.96 -8.11 -41.63
CA ASN A 21 23.65 -8.27 -40.97
C ASN A 21 22.56 -7.38 -41.58
N PHE A 22 22.93 -6.22 -42.12
CA PHE A 22 22.00 -5.31 -42.79
C PHE A 22 21.54 -5.87 -44.14
N GLU A 23 22.47 -6.33 -44.98
CA GLU A 23 22.14 -6.99 -46.26
C GLU A 23 21.27 -8.24 -46.06
N ARG A 24 21.62 -9.07 -45.07
CA ARG A 24 20.83 -10.26 -44.69
C ARG A 24 19.41 -9.88 -44.27
N ALA A 25 19.24 -8.82 -43.48
CA ALA A 25 17.93 -8.32 -43.10
C ALA A 25 17.14 -7.81 -44.31
N GLN A 26 17.76 -7.05 -45.22
CA GLN A 26 17.11 -6.59 -46.47
C GLN A 26 16.64 -7.78 -47.31
N ALA A 27 17.50 -8.79 -47.51
CA ALA A 27 17.16 -10.01 -48.23
C ALA A 27 15.97 -10.74 -47.58
N PHE A 28 15.99 -10.92 -46.26
CA PHE A 28 14.90 -11.56 -45.53
C PHE A 28 13.57 -10.83 -45.68
N LEU A 29 13.56 -9.49 -45.67
CA LEU A 29 12.35 -8.71 -45.93
C LEU A 29 11.89 -8.84 -47.39
N PHE A 30 12.82 -8.84 -48.35
CA PHE A 30 12.52 -8.96 -49.77
C PHE A 30 11.93 -10.33 -50.16
N PHE A 31 12.42 -11.39 -49.52
CA PHE A 31 12.02 -12.77 -49.77
C PHE A 31 10.85 -13.24 -48.92
N TYR A 32 10.33 -12.43 -48.00
CA TYR A 32 9.09 -12.76 -47.29
C TYR A 32 7.94 -13.04 -48.29
N ARG A 33 7.17 -14.10 -48.02
CA ARG A 33 6.03 -14.55 -48.84
C ARG A 33 4.86 -14.86 -47.92
N GLY A 34 4.20 -13.83 -47.41
CA GLY A 34 2.93 -13.96 -46.70
C GLY A 34 1.73 -14.06 -47.65
N GLY A 35 0.55 -14.36 -47.10
CA GLY A 35 -0.70 -14.43 -47.87
C GLY A 35 -1.23 -13.07 -48.37
N ASP A 36 -0.75 -11.96 -47.80
CA ASP A 36 -1.13 -10.60 -48.19
C ASP A 36 -0.10 -10.01 -49.17
N THR A 37 -0.52 -9.83 -50.42
CA THR A 37 0.33 -9.29 -51.49
C THR A 37 0.69 -7.81 -51.28
N ALA A 38 -0.18 -7.03 -50.64
CA ALA A 38 0.10 -5.62 -50.35
C ALA A 38 1.20 -5.50 -49.30
N VAL A 39 1.13 -6.31 -48.24
CA VAL A 39 2.18 -6.42 -47.22
C VAL A 39 3.51 -6.84 -47.86
N ASN A 40 3.50 -7.88 -48.71
CA ASN A 40 4.72 -8.33 -49.40
C ASN A 40 5.35 -7.23 -50.27
N SER A 41 4.53 -6.43 -50.95
CA SER A 41 5.01 -5.29 -51.76
C SER A 41 5.65 -4.22 -50.87
N GLU A 42 4.98 -3.86 -49.78
CA GLU A 42 5.45 -2.84 -48.84
C GLU A 42 6.78 -3.23 -48.18
N LEU A 43 6.95 -4.50 -47.82
CA LEU A 43 8.20 -5.02 -47.27
C LEU A 43 9.37 -4.90 -48.27
N ARG A 44 9.14 -5.14 -49.57
CA ARG A 44 10.16 -4.92 -50.60
C ARG A 44 10.51 -3.45 -50.75
N THR A 45 9.51 -2.57 -50.72
CA THR A 45 9.72 -1.11 -50.74
C THR A 45 10.53 -0.64 -49.53
N ILE A 46 10.30 -1.19 -48.34
CA ILE A 46 11.11 -0.90 -47.15
C ILE A 46 12.54 -1.41 -47.34
N ALA A 47 12.71 -2.66 -47.77
CA ALA A 47 14.01 -3.29 -47.94
C ALA A 47 14.91 -2.55 -48.94
N SER A 48 14.35 -2.03 -50.04
CA SER A 48 15.09 -1.31 -51.08
C SER A 48 15.26 0.19 -50.82
N ASN A 49 14.74 0.72 -49.71
CA ASN A 49 14.77 2.16 -49.45
C ASN A 49 16.13 2.60 -48.88
N PRO A 50 16.89 3.48 -49.58
CA PRO A 50 18.22 3.91 -49.14
C PRO A 50 18.20 4.77 -47.87
N ARG A 51 17.03 5.22 -47.39
CA ARG A 51 16.91 5.99 -46.14
C ARG A 51 17.19 5.16 -44.89
N TYR A 52 16.99 3.84 -44.95
CA TYR A 52 17.24 2.95 -43.82
C TYR A 52 18.68 2.45 -43.91
N GLN A 53 19.46 2.66 -42.86
CA GLN A 53 20.91 2.39 -42.86
C GLN A 53 21.31 1.27 -41.89
N ASP A 54 20.37 0.81 -41.05
CA ASP A 54 20.60 -0.27 -40.10
C ASP A 54 19.34 -1.13 -39.91
N VAL A 55 19.51 -2.32 -39.31
CA VAL A 55 18.42 -3.29 -39.13
C VAL A 55 17.30 -2.77 -38.23
N ALA A 56 17.63 -1.92 -37.24
CA ALA A 56 16.62 -1.33 -36.37
C ALA A 56 15.73 -0.33 -37.13
N SER A 57 16.31 0.47 -38.03
CA SER A 57 15.59 1.40 -38.89
C SER A 57 14.66 0.69 -39.89
N LEU A 58 15.09 -0.47 -40.43
CA LEU A 58 14.22 -1.33 -41.24
C LEU A 58 13.04 -1.88 -40.42
N ALA A 59 13.30 -2.45 -39.23
CA ALA A 59 12.26 -2.99 -38.38
C ALA A 59 11.28 -1.91 -37.89
N ALA A 60 11.77 -0.72 -37.56
CA ALA A 60 10.93 0.43 -37.23
C ALA A 60 9.99 0.80 -38.38
N ALA A 61 10.50 0.83 -39.61
CA ALA A 61 9.69 1.09 -40.80
C ALA A 61 8.63 0.00 -41.03
N VAL A 62 8.94 -1.27 -40.77
CA VAL A 62 7.96 -2.36 -40.82
C VAL A 62 6.88 -2.16 -39.76
N GLY A 63 7.26 -1.85 -38.52
CA GLY A 63 6.31 -1.55 -37.44
C GLY A 63 5.36 -0.40 -37.79
N GLU A 64 5.88 0.68 -38.38
CA GLU A 64 5.09 1.85 -38.76
C GLU A 64 4.21 1.61 -39.99
N ARG A 65 4.80 1.15 -41.10
CA ARG A 65 4.13 1.13 -42.41
C ARG A 65 3.28 -0.12 -42.65
N VAL A 66 3.61 -1.23 -41.99
CA VAL A 66 2.88 -2.49 -42.13
C VAL A 66 1.94 -2.72 -40.96
N PHE A 67 2.42 -2.52 -39.72
CA PHE A 67 1.59 -2.73 -38.52
C PHE A 67 0.89 -1.47 -38.04
N GLY A 68 1.14 -0.28 -38.61
CA GLY A 68 0.54 0.96 -38.12
C GLY A 68 0.92 1.30 -36.68
N ASN A 69 2.06 0.80 -36.18
CA ASN A 69 2.49 0.85 -34.79
C ASN A 69 1.50 0.21 -33.78
N ARG A 70 0.62 -0.70 -34.22
CA ARG A 70 -0.36 -1.36 -33.36
C ARG A 70 -0.55 -2.83 -33.71
N HIS A 71 -0.55 -3.69 -32.69
CA HIS A 71 -0.94 -5.09 -32.80
C HIS A 71 -2.46 -5.20 -32.91
N THR A 72 -2.93 -5.93 -33.93
CA THR A 72 -4.36 -6.20 -34.15
C THR A 72 -4.91 -7.29 -33.22
N SER A 73 -4.04 -8.15 -32.70
CA SER A 73 -4.37 -9.21 -31.74
C SER A 73 -3.17 -9.49 -30.81
N PHE A 74 -3.39 -10.25 -29.74
CA PHE A 74 -2.29 -10.73 -28.88
C PHE A 74 -1.56 -11.96 -29.44
N ASN A 75 -2.01 -12.51 -30.57
CA ASN A 75 -1.38 -13.67 -31.20
C ASN A 75 -0.18 -13.25 -32.05
N THR A 76 0.85 -14.09 -32.08
CA THR A 76 1.93 -13.93 -33.06
C THR A 76 1.42 -14.33 -34.43
N ASN A 77 1.73 -13.51 -35.44
CA ASN A 77 1.55 -13.85 -36.84
C ASN A 77 2.91 -14.16 -37.50
N PRO A 78 2.93 -14.81 -38.68
CA PRO A 78 4.17 -15.20 -39.34
C PRO A 78 5.13 -14.04 -39.62
N LEU A 79 4.62 -12.85 -39.98
CA LEU A 79 5.45 -11.67 -40.21
C LEU A 79 6.12 -11.18 -38.92
N LEU A 80 5.37 -11.14 -37.81
CA LEU A 80 5.92 -10.76 -36.52
C LEU A 80 7.05 -11.71 -36.09
N GLN A 81 6.84 -13.02 -36.25
CA GLN A 81 7.87 -14.02 -35.98
C GLN A 81 9.08 -13.84 -36.90
N TRP A 82 8.86 -13.54 -38.18
CA TRP A 82 9.90 -13.27 -39.17
C TRP A 82 10.79 -12.08 -38.76
N VAL A 83 10.20 -10.95 -38.38
CA VAL A 83 10.94 -9.76 -37.96
C VAL A 83 11.68 -9.99 -36.63
N ARG A 84 11.07 -10.72 -35.69
CA ARG A 84 11.75 -11.13 -34.44
C ARG A 84 13.01 -11.93 -34.71
N PHE A 85 12.97 -12.87 -35.64
CA PHE A 85 14.15 -13.64 -36.06
C PHE A 85 15.26 -12.73 -36.58
N ILE A 86 14.93 -11.83 -37.52
CA ILE A 86 15.88 -10.85 -38.07
C ILE A 86 16.56 -10.06 -36.94
N LEU A 87 15.77 -9.52 -36.01
CA LEU A 87 16.26 -8.68 -34.90
C LEU A 87 17.17 -9.43 -33.93
N ILE A 88 16.85 -10.70 -33.65
CA ILE A 88 17.67 -11.56 -32.77
C ILE A 88 18.98 -11.91 -33.47
N LYS A 89 18.93 -12.43 -34.70
CA LYS A 89 20.12 -12.88 -35.43
C LYS A 89 21.07 -11.74 -35.76
N SER A 90 20.54 -10.56 -36.07
CA SER A 90 21.36 -9.38 -36.36
C SER A 90 21.95 -8.71 -35.11
N GLN A 91 21.51 -9.10 -33.91
CA GLN A 91 21.84 -8.45 -32.63
C GLN A 91 21.50 -6.95 -32.61
N ALA A 92 20.48 -6.52 -33.38
CA ALA A 92 20.15 -5.09 -33.55
C ALA A 92 19.63 -4.42 -32.27
N LEU A 93 19.22 -5.21 -31.27
CA LEU A 93 18.61 -4.73 -30.03
C LEU A 93 19.64 -4.31 -28.96
N ALA A 94 20.93 -4.43 -29.23
CA ALA A 94 21.99 -4.06 -28.28
C ALA A 94 22.07 -2.54 -28.01
N SER A 95 21.51 -1.71 -28.90
CA SER A 95 21.55 -0.24 -28.80
C SER A 95 20.31 0.35 -28.13
N ILE A 96 20.49 1.41 -27.33
CA ILE A 96 19.38 2.18 -26.74
C ILE A 96 18.45 2.75 -27.82
N LYS A 97 18.98 3.07 -29.01
CA LYS A 97 18.20 3.56 -30.16
C LYS A 97 17.15 2.54 -30.65
N ALA A 98 17.31 1.27 -30.31
CA ALA A 98 16.37 0.20 -30.66
C ALA A 98 15.25 -0.01 -29.62
N LYS A 99 15.13 0.83 -28.57
CA LYS A 99 14.09 0.66 -27.53
C LYS A 99 12.69 0.57 -28.14
N ALA A 100 12.32 1.50 -29.04
CA ALA A 100 10.99 1.51 -29.64
C ALA A 100 10.68 0.25 -30.46
N VAL A 101 11.70 -0.30 -31.14
CA VAL A 101 11.62 -1.54 -31.91
C VAL A 101 11.46 -2.73 -30.96
N ARG A 102 12.28 -2.79 -29.90
CA ARG A 102 12.17 -3.84 -28.87
C ARG A 102 10.78 -3.83 -28.23
N ASP A 103 10.32 -2.66 -27.81
CA ASP A 103 9.04 -2.48 -27.13
C ASP A 103 7.85 -2.92 -27.99
N PHE A 104 7.95 -2.76 -29.32
CA PHE A 104 6.91 -3.21 -30.25
C PHE A 104 6.99 -4.71 -30.56
N PHE A 105 8.15 -5.16 -31.05
CA PHE A 105 8.31 -6.55 -31.53
C PHE A 105 8.42 -7.56 -30.38
N PHE A 106 8.90 -7.17 -29.21
CA PHE A 106 9.09 -8.06 -28.06
C PHE A 106 8.19 -7.71 -26.88
N ASP A 107 7.02 -7.12 -27.16
CA ASP A 107 5.97 -6.84 -26.19
C ASP A 107 5.65 -8.10 -25.34
N PRO A 108 5.69 -8.02 -24.00
CA PRO A 108 5.48 -9.16 -23.10
C PRO A 108 4.03 -9.66 -23.07
N SER A 109 3.08 -8.90 -23.62
CA SER A 109 1.66 -9.27 -23.73
C SER A 109 1.29 -9.97 -25.04
N ILE A 110 2.19 -9.96 -26.02
CA ILE A 110 2.01 -10.68 -27.28
C ILE A 110 2.58 -12.08 -27.11
N ALA A 111 1.90 -13.09 -27.66
CA ALA A 111 2.39 -14.46 -27.69
C ALA A 111 3.83 -14.48 -28.22
N ARG A 112 4.68 -15.36 -27.70
CA ARG A 112 6.10 -15.38 -28.08
C ARG A 112 6.34 -16.10 -29.39
N ASN A 113 5.67 -17.23 -29.57
CA ASN A 113 5.76 -18.09 -30.74
C ASN A 113 4.43 -18.06 -31.50
N LEU A 114 4.48 -18.58 -32.73
CA LEU A 114 3.28 -19.00 -33.46
C LEU A 114 2.55 -20.10 -32.68
N ALA A 115 1.24 -20.23 -32.92
CA ALA A 115 0.41 -21.25 -32.27
C ALA A 115 0.90 -22.68 -32.57
N GLN A 116 1.43 -22.90 -33.77
CA GLN A 116 2.13 -24.12 -34.15
C GLN A 116 3.63 -23.86 -34.16
N LEU A 117 4.37 -24.64 -33.38
CA LEU A 117 5.83 -24.60 -33.35
C LEU A 117 6.41 -25.28 -34.60
N PRO A 118 7.63 -24.88 -35.04
CA PRO A 118 8.30 -25.56 -36.14
C PRO A 118 8.64 -27.01 -35.78
N GLU A 119 8.60 -27.90 -36.77
CA GLU A 119 8.96 -29.32 -36.61
C GLU A 119 10.44 -29.51 -36.23
N ASP A 120 11.31 -28.61 -36.69
CA ASP A 120 12.75 -28.61 -36.44
C ASP A 120 13.20 -27.23 -35.88
N PRO A 121 13.00 -26.99 -34.57
CA PRO A 121 13.17 -25.68 -33.97
C PRO A 121 14.62 -25.40 -33.57
N VAL A 122 15.09 -24.19 -33.88
CA VAL A 122 16.23 -23.55 -33.23
C VAL A 122 15.72 -22.57 -32.17
N SER A 123 16.32 -22.62 -30.97
CA SER A 123 15.90 -21.83 -29.80
C SER A 123 16.85 -20.68 -29.52
N TYR A 124 16.30 -19.48 -29.33
CA TYR A 124 17.06 -18.30 -28.90
C TYR A 124 16.48 -17.72 -27.61
N GLN A 125 17.28 -16.94 -26.89
CA GLN A 125 16.79 -16.18 -25.74
C GLN A 125 15.81 -15.11 -26.22
N TYR A 126 14.62 -15.01 -25.60
CA TYR A 126 13.63 -14.00 -25.95
C TYR A 126 13.98 -12.65 -25.28
N PRO A 127 14.31 -11.60 -26.05
CA PRO A 127 14.68 -10.29 -25.51
C PRO A 127 13.42 -9.47 -25.15
N ALA A 128 12.62 -9.98 -24.20
CA ALA A 128 11.37 -9.37 -23.78
C ALA A 128 11.53 -7.88 -23.47
N ALA A 129 10.62 -7.07 -24.00
CA ALA A 129 10.47 -5.68 -23.59
C ALA A 129 9.94 -5.59 -22.15
N PRO A 130 10.25 -4.50 -21.43
CA PRO A 130 9.71 -4.31 -20.09
C PRO A 130 8.19 -4.13 -20.12
N LEU A 131 7.52 -4.69 -19.11
CA LEU A 131 6.13 -4.43 -18.82
C LEU A 131 5.99 -2.99 -18.30
N LYS A 132 5.45 -2.12 -19.15
CA LYS A 132 5.10 -0.73 -18.84
C LYS A 132 3.86 -0.65 -17.96
N VAL A 133 4.00 0.04 -16.85
CA VAL A 133 3.01 0.19 -15.80
C VAL A 133 2.81 1.66 -15.48
N ILE A 134 1.55 2.10 -15.44
CA ILE A 134 1.17 3.42 -14.95
C ILE A 134 0.57 3.29 -13.55
N ILE A 135 0.95 4.17 -12.64
CA ILE A 135 0.36 4.31 -11.31
C ILE A 135 -0.16 5.74 -11.19
N VAL A 136 -1.46 5.89 -11.00
CA VAL A 136 -2.13 7.18 -10.81
C VAL A 136 -2.28 7.42 -9.31
N GLY A 137 -1.53 8.39 -8.78
CA GLY A 137 -1.48 8.74 -7.36
C GLY A 137 -0.09 8.50 -6.73
N GLY A 138 0.51 9.55 -6.19
CA GLY A 138 1.84 9.55 -5.56
C GLY A 138 1.82 9.48 -4.03
N GLY A 139 0.69 9.09 -3.44
CA GLY A 139 0.58 8.86 -2.00
C GLY A 139 1.28 7.58 -1.53
N PRO A 140 1.17 7.23 -0.24
CA PRO A 140 1.87 6.06 0.32
C PRO A 140 1.58 4.74 -0.41
N THR A 141 0.33 4.51 -0.79
CA THR A 141 -0.07 3.31 -1.56
C THR A 141 0.63 3.24 -2.91
N GLY A 142 0.59 4.32 -3.70
CA GLY A 142 1.17 4.35 -5.04
C GLY A 142 2.69 4.19 -5.02
N LEU A 143 3.38 4.94 -4.14
CA LEU A 143 4.83 4.84 -4.00
C LEU A 143 5.28 3.48 -3.46
N ALA A 144 4.59 2.92 -2.46
CA ALA A 144 4.90 1.58 -1.96
C ALA A 144 4.72 0.51 -3.04
N SER A 145 3.67 0.63 -3.88
CA SER A 145 3.44 -0.27 -5.03
C SER A 145 4.56 -0.17 -6.06
N ALA A 146 4.97 1.05 -6.41
CA ALA A 146 6.04 1.30 -7.38
C ALA A 146 7.39 0.72 -6.92
N ILE A 147 7.77 0.99 -5.67
CA ILE A 147 9.00 0.49 -5.06
C ILE A 147 8.97 -1.04 -5.00
N ALA A 148 7.89 -1.63 -4.49
CA ALA A 148 7.78 -3.08 -4.38
C ALA A 148 7.84 -3.77 -5.75
N LEU A 149 7.19 -3.22 -6.77
CA LEU A 149 7.21 -3.78 -8.12
C LEU A 149 8.62 -3.69 -8.74
N ALA A 150 9.27 -2.53 -8.62
CA ALA A 150 10.62 -2.34 -9.15
C ALA A 150 11.65 -3.24 -8.46
N GLU A 151 11.56 -3.43 -7.14
CA GLU A 151 12.43 -4.35 -6.40
C GLU A 151 12.24 -5.82 -6.84
N LYS A 152 11.00 -6.24 -7.10
CA LYS A 152 10.66 -7.64 -7.40
C LYS A 152 10.84 -8.03 -8.86
N ALA A 153 10.53 -7.11 -9.78
CA ALA A 153 10.57 -7.37 -11.22
C ALA A 153 11.83 -6.81 -11.92
N GLY A 154 12.55 -5.88 -11.28
CA GLY A 154 13.79 -5.31 -11.80
C GLY A 154 13.62 -4.73 -13.20
N THR A 155 14.56 -5.02 -14.10
CA THR A 155 14.57 -4.51 -15.49
C THR A 155 13.45 -5.05 -16.39
N ARG A 156 12.61 -5.97 -15.88
CA ARG A 156 11.44 -6.48 -16.62
C ARG A 156 10.25 -5.52 -16.57
N VAL A 157 10.32 -4.43 -15.81
CA VAL A 157 9.24 -3.43 -15.70
C VAL A 157 9.75 -2.02 -15.98
N GLU A 158 8.83 -1.17 -16.41
CA GLU A 158 8.99 0.27 -16.51
C GLU A 158 7.79 0.90 -15.79
N VAL A 159 8.01 1.52 -14.62
CA VAL A 159 6.94 2.00 -13.73
C VAL A 159 6.86 3.52 -13.80
N HIS A 160 5.72 4.06 -14.22
CA HIS A 160 5.45 5.48 -14.32
C HIS A 160 4.45 5.90 -13.24
N VAL A 161 4.88 6.73 -12.29
CA VAL A 161 4.02 7.23 -11.21
C VAL A 161 3.64 8.68 -11.50
N TYR A 162 2.35 8.97 -11.50
CA TYR A 162 1.83 10.31 -11.79
C TYR A 162 1.17 10.91 -10.55
N GLU A 163 1.54 12.15 -10.23
CA GLU A 163 0.99 12.89 -9.09
C GLU A 163 0.99 14.40 -9.40
N GLY A 164 -0.20 14.99 -9.37
CA GLY A 164 -0.39 16.42 -9.69
C GLY A 164 0.13 17.38 -8.62
N ARG A 165 0.38 16.92 -7.38
CA ARG A 165 0.90 17.75 -6.29
C ARG A 165 2.42 17.92 -6.30
N TRP A 166 3.14 17.13 -7.11
CA TRP A 166 4.59 17.24 -7.19
C TRP A 166 5.01 18.41 -8.08
N VAL A 167 6.26 18.82 -7.91
CA VAL A 167 6.97 19.72 -8.81
C VAL A 167 8.34 19.13 -9.11
N GLN A 168 8.80 19.32 -10.33
CA GLN A 168 10.18 19.00 -10.69
C GLN A 168 11.10 20.08 -10.12
N GLN A 169 12.20 19.65 -9.50
CA GLN A 169 13.19 20.58 -8.97
C GLN A 169 13.95 21.28 -10.12
N PRO A 170 14.18 22.61 -10.04
CA PRO A 170 14.91 23.33 -11.07
C PRO A 170 16.29 22.69 -11.35
N GLY A 171 16.58 22.41 -12.63
CA GLY A 171 17.86 21.82 -13.05
C GLY A 171 18.10 20.37 -12.64
N SER A 172 17.05 19.66 -12.19
CA SER A 172 17.17 18.31 -11.63
C SER A 172 16.08 17.38 -12.17
N SER A 173 16.37 16.07 -12.25
CA SER A 173 15.36 15.04 -12.53
C SER A 173 14.59 14.63 -11.27
N PHE A 174 14.93 15.19 -10.11
CA PHE A 174 14.24 14.92 -8.87
C PHE A 174 12.91 15.67 -8.81
N VAL A 175 11.91 14.99 -8.26
CA VAL A 175 10.61 15.55 -7.93
C VAL A 175 10.47 15.69 -6.42
N GLY A 176 9.74 16.72 -6.02
CA GLY A 176 9.39 16.98 -4.64
C GLY A 176 8.04 17.64 -4.56
N TYR A 177 7.69 18.12 -3.38
CA TYR A 177 6.50 18.94 -3.21
C TYR A 177 6.89 20.43 -3.20
N PRO A 178 6.08 21.32 -3.78
CA PRO A 178 6.34 22.75 -3.68
C PRO A 178 6.23 23.21 -2.22
N PRO A 179 6.94 24.27 -1.80
CA PRO A 179 6.85 24.79 -0.43
C PRO A 179 5.43 25.16 0.00
N THR A 180 4.57 25.52 -0.96
CA THR A 180 3.16 25.88 -0.77
C THR A 180 2.21 24.69 -0.76
N ALA A 181 2.71 23.46 -0.95
CA ALA A 181 1.87 22.27 -0.98
C ALA A 181 1.16 22.08 0.35
N ARG A 182 -0.18 22.16 0.32
CA ARG A 182 -1.02 21.73 1.44
C ARG A 182 -0.93 20.20 1.52
N ARG A 183 -0.27 19.70 2.58
CA ARG A 183 -0.05 18.27 2.84
C ARG A 183 -0.82 17.86 4.08
N ARG A 184 -1.01 16.56 4.25
CA ARG A 184 -1.66 16.01 5.44
C ARG A 184 -0.61 15.90 6.55
N ASP A 185 -0.77 16.71 7.58
CA ASP A 185 0.05 16.63 8.81
C ASP A 185 -0.54 15.64 9.83
N GLN A 186 -1.51 14.82 9.40
CA GLN A 186 -2.03 13.72 10.20
C GLN A 186 -0.93 12.72 10.52
N VAL A 187 -0.95 12.20 11.75
CA VAL A 187 -0.16 11.05 12.16
C VAL A 187 -0.94 9.78 11.87
N VAL A 188 -0.29 8.82 11.22
CA VAL A 188 -0.80 7.47 11.02
C VAL A 188 -0.07 6.48 11.90
N THR A 189 -0.80 5.48 12.37
CA THR A 189 -0.24 4.33 13.08
C THR A 189 0.00 3.21 12.08
N LEU A 190 1.27 2.97 11.72
CA LEU A 190 1.67 1.88 10.83
C LEU A 190 1.94 0.61 11.62
N GLN A 191 1.43 -0.52 11.15
CA GLN A 191 1.59 -1.82 11.78
C GLN A 191 2.83 -2.54 11.28
N ASP A 192 3.46 -3.32 12.15
CA ASP A 192 4.63 -4.15 11.82
C ASP A 192 4.28 -5.12 10.68
N SER A 193 3.07 -5.69 10.69
CA SER A 193 2.57 -6.55 9.60
C SER A 193 2.52 -5.90 8.20
N VAL A 194 2.67 -4.57 8.10
CA VAL A 194 2.77 -3.82 6.83
C VAL A 194 4.21 -3.43 6.56
N THR A 195 4.91 -2.88 7.56
CA THR A 195 6.29 -2.42 7.41
C THR A 195 7.26 -3.59 7.22
N ASP A 196 6.90 -4.78 7.71
CA ASP A 196 7.62 -6.04 7.49
C ASP A 196 7.57 -6.49 6.02
N LEU A 197 6.55 -6.06 5.27
CA LEU A 197 6.43 -6.32 3.83
C LEU A 197 7.36 -5.44 2.98
N MET A 198 7.90 -4.37 3.56
CA MET A 198 8.85 -3.47 2.90
C MET A 198 10.27 -4.03 3.00
N SER A 199 11.13 -3.71 2.02
CA SER A 199 12.56 -3.99 2.14
C SER A 199 13.19 -3.18 3.30
N ASP A 200 14.31 -3.67 3.85
CA ASP A 200 15.05 -2.97 4.92
C ASP A 200 15.39 -1.52 4.54
N ARG A 201 15.79 -1.31 3.28
CA ARG A 201 16.11 0.03 2.76
C ARG A 201 14.88 0.95 2.73
N THR A 202 13.72 0.40 2.38
CA THR A 202 12.46 1.15 2.37
C THR A 202 12.02 1.47 3.79
N ARG A 203 12.09 0.51 4.73
CA ARG A 203 11.86 0.78 6.16
C ARG A 203 12.81 1.86 6.70
N GLN A 204 14.09 1.78 6.36
CA GLN A 204 15.09 2.77 6.75
C GLN A 204 14.77 4.16 6.18
N ALA A 205 14.31 4.25 4.94
CA ALA A 205 13.91 5.53 4.34
C ALA A 205 12.68 6.16 5.01
N VAL A 206 11.75 5.32 5.50
CA VAL A 206 10.51 5.75 6.15
C VAL A 206 10.73 6.14 7.62
N PHE A 207 11.48 5.35 8.38
CA PHE A 207 11.64 5.55 9.84
C PHE A 207 13.01 6.05 10.28
N GLY A 208 14.01 6.12 9.38
CA GLY A 208 15.38 6.46 9.76
C GLY A 208 16.04 5.46 10.72
N GLY A 209 15.45 4.27 10.92
CA GLY A 209 15.90 3.27 11.88
C GLY A 209 15.35 3.44 13.30
N CYS A 210 14.58 4.50 13.56
CA CYS A 210 14.03 4.82 14.88
C CYS A 210 12.50 4.94 14.82
N PRO A 211 11.76 3.83 14.64
CA PRO A 211 10.31 3.88 14.57
C PRO A 211 9.71 4.25 15.94
N GLU A 212 8.85 5.26 15.98
CA GLU A 212 8.17 5.69 17.21
C GLU A 212 7.12 4.66 17.62
N ARG A 213 7.42 3.81 18.60
CA ARG A 213 6.50 2.77 19.07
C ARG A 213 5.30 3.39 19.78
N VAL A 214 4.11 2.91 19.45
CA VAL A 214 2.85 3.44 20.01
C VAL A 214 1.93 2.34 20.47
N TRP A 215 1.63 1.35 19.64
CA TRP A 215 0.90 0.16 20.07
C TRP A 215 1.82 -1.06 19.97
N PRO A 216 1.48 -2.16 20.65
CA PRO A 216 2.14 -3.44 20.40
C PRO A 216 2.13 -3.77 18.90
N GLY A 217 3.32 -3.95 18.33
CA GLY A 217 3.49 -4.23 16.90
C GLY A 217 3.12 -3.07 15.97
N SER A 218 3.27 -1.81 16.40
CA SER A 218 3.02 -0.65 15.54
C SER A 218 3.90 0.55 15.87
N SER A 219 3.90 1.52 14.95
CA SER A 219 4.60 2.78 15.10
C SER A 219 3.85 3.96 14.51
N ASN A 220 3.95 5.12 15.13
CA ASN A 220 3.40 6.35 14.59
C ASN A 220 4.38 7.03 13.62
N LEU A 221 3.81 7.67 12.60
CA LEU A 221 4.54 8.50 11.65
C LEU A 221 3.60 9.51 11.01
N GLN A 222 4.05 10.75 10.84
CA GLN A 222 3.30 11.73 10.04
C GLN A 222 3.17 11.25 8.58
N ILE A 223 1.99 11.40 7.98
CA ILE A 223 1.76 11.04 6.57
C ILE A 223 2.74 11.77 5.66
N ARG A 224 2.99 13.07 5.91
CA ARG A 224 3.99 13.85 5.16
C ARG A 224 5.36 13.19 5.18
N LYS A 225 5.85 12.77 6.35
CA LYS A 225 7.15 12.07 6.49
C LYS A 225 7.17 10.71 5.80
N LEU A 226 6.07 9.95 5.89
CA LEU A 226 5.92 8.69 5.16
C LEU A 226 6.01 8.89 3.65
N GLU A 227 5.25 9.85 3.11
CA GLU A 227 5.27 10.22 1.70
C GLU A 227 6.67 10.69 1.27
N ASP A 228 7.32 11.55 2.06
CA ASP A 228 8.65 12.09 1.73
C ASP A 228 9.73 10.99 1.78
N GLY A 229 9.66 10.07 2.74
CA GLY A 229 10.56 8.92 2.85
C GLY A 229 10.42 7.96 1.67
N LEU A 230 9.18 7.62 1.29
CA LEU A 230 8.89 6.78 0.13
C LEU A 230 9.28 7.48 -1.18
N LEU A 231 9.01 8.78 -1.33
CA LEU A 231 9.35 9.54 -2.53
C LEU A 231 10.87 9.63 -2.71
N ARG A 232 11.62 9.82 -1.61
CA ARG A 232 13.08 9.77 -1.62
C ARG A 232 13.57 8.38 -2.05
N ARG A 233 13.02 7.32 -1.44
CA ARG A 233 13.36 5.93 -1.76
C ARG A 233 13.11 5.59 -3.24
N ALA A 234 12.01 6.05 -3.81
CA ALA A 234 11.67 5.83 -5.23
C ALA A 234 12.66 6.50 -6.20
N GLN A 235 13.41 7.50 -5.75
CA GLN A 235 14.40 8.24 -6.54
C GLN A 235 15.83 7.74 -6.34
N ASP A 236 16.03 6.67 -5.56
CA ASP A 236 17.36 6.07 -5.36
C ASP A 236 17.96 5.61 -6.69
N SER A 237 19.30 5.65 -6.78
CA SER A 237 20.05 5.28 -7.99
C SER A 237 19.75 3.86 -8.49
N GLN A 238 19.40 2.92 -7.60
CA GLN A 238 19.01 1.56 -7.96
C GLN A 238 17.72 1.47 -8.78
N PHE A 239 16.86 2.49 -8.73
CA PHE A 239 15.62 2.57 -9.50
C PHE A 239 15.73 3.44 -10.74
N ARG A 240 16.94 3.94 -11.04
CA ARG A 240 17.20 4.67 -12.29
C ARG A 240 16.82 3.78 -13.48
N ASN A 241 16.02 4.33 -14.39
CA ASN A 241 15.45 3.64 -15.54
C ASN A 241 14.41 2.55 -15.22
N LEU A 242 13.97 2.41 -13.96
CA LEU A 242 12.90 1.51 -13.55
C LEU A 242 11.66 2.29 -13.10
N ILE A 243 11.84 3.32 -12.28
CA ILE A 243 10.76 4.19 -11.78
C ILE A 243 10.91 5.58 -12.40
N PHE A 244 9.83 6.06 -13.00
CA PHE A 244 9.71 7.37 -13.62
C PHE A 244 8.62 8.14 -12.90
N LEU A 245 8.97 9.29 -12.33
CA LEU A 245 8.07 10.11 -11.51
C LEU A 245 7.64 11.34 -12.31
N HIS A 246 6.33 11.54 -12.43
CA HIS A 246 5.73 12.57 -13.27
C HIS A 246 4.90 13.52 -12.42
N ALA A 247 5.30 14.80 -12.39
CA ALA A 247 4.60 15.88 -11.69
C ALA A 247 3.39 16.39 -12.49
N ILE A 248 2.50 15.48 -12.88
CA ILE A 248 1.35 15.74 -13.75
C ILE A 248 0.14 14.99 -13.21
N GLN A 249 -1.02 15.65 -13.18
CA GLN A 249 -2.29 15.01 -12.86
C GLN A 249 -2.83 14.27 -14.08
N VAL A 250 -3.00 12.96 -13.96
CA VAL A 250 -3.70 12.13 -14.96
C VAL A 250 -5.19 12.32 -14.82
N LYS A 251 -5.87 12.52 -15.95
CA LYS A 251 -7.32 12.48 -16.09
C LYS A 251 -7.70 11.56 -17.25
N ARG A 252 -9.00 11.30 -17.43
CA ARG A 252 -9.47 10.46 -18.53
C ARG A 252 -9.26 11.14 -19.89
N GLU A 253 -9.52 12.44 -19.95
CA GLU A 253 -9.56 13.19 -21.21
C GLU A 253 -8.18 13.28 -21.89
N ASN A 254 -7.12 13.21 -21.10
CA ASN A 254 -5.74 13.24 -21.57
C ASN A 254 -5.04 11.89 -21.49
N LEU A 255 -5.77 10.78 -21.33
CA LEU A 255 -5.18 9.46 -21.20
C LEU A 255 -4.25 9.11 -22.39
N ALA A 256 -4.64 9.53 -23.59
CA ALA A 256 -3.87 9.30 -24.81
C ALA A 256 -2.48 9.98 -24.81
N GLU A 257 -2.30 11.07 -24.04
CA GLU A 257 -1.03 11.80 -23.95
C GLU A 257 0.03 11.03 -23.17
N TYR A 258 -0.38 10.12 -22.28
CA TYR A 258 0.53 9.31 -21.47
C TYR A 258 1.07 8.08 -22.21
N GLY A 259 0.56 7.83 -23.42
CA GLY A 259 1.10 6.87 -24.38
C GLY A 259 0.80 5.41 -24.06
N ASP A 260 1.76 4.54 -24.41
CA ASP A 260 1.59 3.09 -24.41
C ASP A 260 1.94 2.45 -23.05
N PHE A 261 0.98 1.75 -22.44
CA PHE A 261 1.14 1.00 -21.18
C PHE A 261 0.36 -0.32 -21.16
N HIS A 262 0.77 -1.27 -20.32
CA HIS A 262 0.12 -2.58 -20.22
C HIS A 262 -0.87 -2.60 -19.06
N LEU A 263 -0.45 -2.06 -17.92
CA LEU A 263 -1.23 -2.02 -16.68
C LEU A 263 -1.34 -0.58 -16.18
N MET A 264 -2.49 -0.25 -15.60
CA MET A 264 -2.73 1.01 -14.91
C MET A 264 -3.28 0.71 -13.50
N LEU A 265 -2.67 1.29 -12.47
CA LEU A 265 -3.10 1.16 -11.08
C LEU A 265 -3.66 2.49 -10.58
N GLY A 266 -4.90 2.49 -10.10
CA GLY A 266 -5.50 3.60 -9.35
C GLY A 266 -5.10 3.53 -7.89
N ALA A 267 -4.34 4.52 -7.43
CA ALA A 267 -3.92 4.72 -6.05
C ALA A 267 -4.10 6.19 -5.61
N ASP A 268 -5.01 6.91 -6.28
CA ASP A 268 -5.33 8.34 -6.14
C ASP A 268 -6.37 8.65 -5.06
N GLY A 269 -6.68 7.65 -4.23
CA GLY A 269 -7.44 7.80 -2.99
C GLY A 269 -8.96 7.76 -3.15
N ALA A 270 -9.67 8.23 -2.13
CA ALA A 270 -11.13 8.11 -2.05
C ALA A 270 -11.89 8.82 -3.18
N GLY A 271 -11.27 9.79 -3.87
CA GLY A 271 -11.83 10.50 -5.02
C GLY A 271 -11.41 9.93 -6.38
N SER A 272 -10.95 8.67 -6.43
CA SER A 272 -10.38 8.06 -7.63
C SER A 272 -11.27 8.17 -8.87
N TRP A 273 -10.75 8.80 -9.93
CA TRP A 273 -11.48 8.87 -11.20
C TRP A 273 -11.47 7.53 -11.92
N LEU A 274 -10.42 6.72 -11.74
CA LEU A 274 -10.33 5.37 -12.32
C LEU A 274 -11.45 4.49 -11.79
N ARG A 275 -11.69 4.55 -10.46
CA ARG A 275 -12.80 3.83 -9.84
C ARG A 275 -14.13 4.28 -10.46
N GLY A 276 -14.38 5.58 -10.51
CA GLY A 276 -15.62 6.13 -11.07
C GLY A 276 -15.83 5.80 -12.56
N ALA A 277 -14.76 5.76 -13.36
CA ALA A 277 -14.84 5.55 -14.81
C ALA A 277 -14.93 4.08 -15.22
N TYR A 278 -14.20 3.19 -14.53
CA TYR A 278 -14.02 1.80 -14.98
C TYR A 278 -14.67 0.76 -14.06
N PHE A 279 -15.06 1.14 -12.84
CA PHE A 279 -15.61 0.23 -11.84
C PHE A 279 -17.02 0.63 -11.38
N GLN A 280 -17.74 1.39 -12.21
CA GLN A 280 -19.10 1.80 -11.91
C GLN A 280 -20.00 0.58 -11.64
N GLY A 281 -20.77 0.62 -10.56
CA GLY A 281 -21.64 -0.48 -10.14
C GLY A 281 -20.92 -1.65 -9.45
N GLN A 282 -19.59 -1.61 -9.34
CA GLN A 282 -18.83 -2.58 -8.52
C GLN A 282 -18.69 -2.12 -7.06
N GLU A 283 -19.07 -0.87 -6.76
CA GLU A 283 -18.97 -0.27 -5.43
C GLU A 283 -20.19 -0.54 -4.57
N GLU A 284 -19.95 -0.74 -3.26
CA GLU A 284 -20.99 -0.80 -2.25
C GLU A 284 -20.56 -0.03 -1.00
N GLU A 285 -21.39 0.92 -0.58
CA GLU A 285 -21.28 1.57 0.73
C GLU A 285 -21.87 0.64 1.78
N VAL A 286 -21.05 0.19 2.72
CA VAL A 286 -21.43 -0.76 3.77
C VAL A 286 -21.55 -0.10 5.15
N GLY A 287 -21.13 1.16 5.27
CA GLY A 287 -21.23 1.91 6.51
C GLY A 287 -20.78 3.36 6.35
N LYS A 288 -21.26 4.21 7.25
CA LYS A 288 -20.98 5.64 7.25
C LYS A 288 -20.79 6.15 8.67
N SER A 289 -19.87 7.07 8.84
CA SER A 289 -19.58 7.75 10.10
C SER A 289 -19.07 9.16 9.81
N TYR A 290 -19.12 10.03 10.82
CA TYR A 290 -18.59 11.37 10.75
C TYR A 290 -17.58 11.59 11.88
N ALA A 291 -16.53 12.32 11.57
CA ALA A 291 -15.59 12.75 12.58
C ALA A 291 -15.11 14.18 12.31
N LEU A 292 -14.57 14.81 13.34
CA LEU A 292 -13.65 15.92 13.17
C LEU A 292 -12.24 15.51 13.55
N GLY A 293 -11.28 16.29 13.06
CA GLY A 293 -9.89 16.25 13.45
C GLY A 293 -9.45 17.64 13.92
N VAL A 294 -8.92 17.71 15.13
CA VAL A 294 -8.27 18.90 15.69
C VAL A 294 -6.77 18.68 15.60
N ALA A 295 -6.11 19.40 14.71
CA ALA A 295 -4.67 19.35 14.56
C ALA A 295 -3.99 20.21 15.62
N PHE A 296 -2.88 19.74 16.17
CA PHE A 296 -2.08 20.48 17.16
C PHE A 296 -0.58 20.37 16.86
N ASP A 297 0.16 21.33 17.40
CA ASP A 297 1.62 21.39 17.36
C ASP A 297 2.16 21.80 18.73
N ARG A 298 2.86 20.87 19.39
CA ARG A 298 3.44 21.02 20.71
C ARG A 298 4.89 20.53 20.69
N PRO A 299 5.87 21.41 20.41
CA PRO A 299 7.30 21.02 20.29
C PRO A 299 7.93 20.32 21.51
N ARG A 300 7.23 20.29 22.65
CA ARG A 300 7.65 19.62 23.89
C ARG A 300 7.22 18.14 23.98
N GLY A 301 6.67 17.57 22.90
CA GLY A 301 6.12 16.21 22.88
C GLY A 301 4.67 16.14 23.37
N LEU A 302 4.21 14.97 23.81
CA LEU A 302 2.83 14.78 24.31
C LEU A 302 2.70 15.26 25.77
N PRO A 303 1.50 15.73 26.19
CA PRO A 303 1.27 16.14 27.57
C PRO A 303 1.34 14.99 28.58
N PHE A 304 0.85 13.81 28.18
CA PHE A 304 0.88 12.58 28.97
C PHE A 304 1.73 11.51 28.31
N SER A 305 2.14 10.53 29.11
CA SER A 305 2.87 9.36 28.60
C SER A 305 2.01 8.59 27.59
N GLN A 306 2.68 8.00 26.60
CA GLN A 306 2.01 7.24 25.55
C GLN A 306 1.11 6.10 26.08
N PRO A 307 1.48 5.35 27.15
CA PRO A 307 0.57 4.39 27.78
C PRO A 307 -0.75 4.98 28.25
N ILE A 308 -0.73 6.14 28.92
CA ILE A 308 -1.96 6.79 29.40
C ILE A 308 -2.84 7.20 28.22
N ASN A 309 -2.26 7.80 27.17
CA ASN A 309 -2.99 8.17 25.96
C ASN A 309 -3.69 6.96 25.30
N ILE A 310 -3.02 5.80 25.28
CA ILE A 310 -3.58 4.54 24.77
C ILE A 310 -4.79 4.12 25.60
N PHE A 311 -4.69 4.13 26.93
CA PHE A 311 -5.78 3.67 27.79
C PHE A 311 -7.01 4.58 27.70
N LEU A 312 -6.80 5.90 27.67
CA LEU A 312 -7.85 6.88 27.43
C LEU A 312 -8.52 6.70 26.06
N THR A 313 -7.71 6.40 25.03
CA THR A 313 -8.20 6.14 23.67
C THR A 313 -9.03 4.87 23.59
N MET A 314 -8.59 3.75 24.19
CA MET A 314 -9.31 2.47 24.08
C MET A 314 -10.55 2.37 24.98
N GLY A 315 -10.60 3.15 26.07
CA GLY A 315 -11.69 3.07 27.05
C GLY A 315 -13.03 3.61 26.57
N GLN A 316 -13.06 4.33 25.45
CA GLN A 316 -14.24 4.95 24.86
C GLN A 316 -14.09 5.08 23.33
N THR A 317 -15.14 5.36 22.56
CA THR A 317 -15.03 5.55 21.09
C THR A 317 -15.30 6.98 20.61
N ARG A 318 -15.72 7.89 21.49
CA ARG A 318 -15.95 9.32 21.17
C ARG A 318 -14.68 10.03 20.68
N TYR A 319 -13.55 9.87 21.37
CA TYR A 319 -12.27 10.53 21.10
C TYR A 319 -11.17 9.54 20.73
N LEU A 320 -10.24 9.95 19.88
CA LEU A 320 -9.06 9.18 19.50
C LEU A 320 -7.87 10.13 19.31
N LEU A 321 -6.80 9.90 20.06
CA LEU A 321 -5.55 10.61 19.86
C LEU A 321 -4.63 9.85 18.88
N ASN A 322 -4.34 10.48 17.75
CA ASN A 322 -3.29 10.05 16.82
C ASN A 322 -2.19 11.12 16.79
N ALA A 323 -1.16 10.94 17.60
CA ALA A 323 -0.11 11.93 17.79
C ALA A 323 1.28 11.31 17.86
N SER A 324 2.28 12.09 17.50
CA SER A 324 3.69 11.75 17.66
C SER A 324 4.25 12.51 18.85
N ASP A 325 4.87 11.79 19.78
CA ASP A 325 5.66 12.34 20.87
C ASP A 325 6.99 12.91 20.38
N PHE A 326 7.59 12.31 19.36
CA PHE A 326 8.85 12.80 18.78
C PHE A 326 8.68 14.16 18.12
N ASP A 327 7.55 14.37 17.44
CA ASP A 327 7.28 15.60 16.71
C ASP A 327 6.38 16.57 17.46
N GLY A 328 5.67 16.11 18.49
CA GLY A 328 4.69 16.92 19.19
C GLY A 328 3.46 17.29 18.38
N THR A 329 3.26 16.66 17.23
CA THR A 329 2.17 16.97 16.28
C THR A 329 1.22 15.80 16.16
N GLY A 330 -0.01 16.08 15.75
CA GLY A 330 -1.02 15.04 15.67
C GLY A 330 -2.42 15.59 15.53
N TYR A 331 -3.36 14.67 15.61
CA TYR A 331 -4.78 14.94 15.54
C TYR A 331 -5.47 14.33 16.76
N LEU A 332 -6.33 15.13 17.38
CA LEU A 332 -7.41 14.64 18.22
C LEU A 332 -8.62 14.45 17.31
N ASN A 333 -9.01 13.20 17.11
CA ASN A 333 -10.20 12.87 16.34
C ASN A 333 -11.39 12.72 17.30
N MET A 334 -12.55 13.22 16.90
CA MET A 334 -13.80 13.06 17.64
C MET A 334 -14.89 12.56 16.69
N GLN A 335 -15.56 11.46 17.03
CA GLN A 335 -16.74 10.99 16.29
C GLN A 335 -17.89 11.96 16.48
N LEU A 336 -18.66 12.22 15.43
CA LEU A 336 -19.72 13.24 15.41
C LEU A 336 -21.10 12.63 15.20
N THR A 337 -22.09 13.26 15.82
CA THR A 337 -23.48 13.17 15.38
C THR A 337 -23.66 13.90 14.05
N GLU A 338 -24.78 13.65 13.37
CA GLU A 338 -25.12 14.39 12.15
C GLU A 338 -25.31 15.90 12.41
N THR A 339 -25.91 16.26 13.55
CA THR A 339 -26.06 17.67 13.95
C THR A 339 -24.71 18.36 14.10
N GLU A 340 -23.77 17.73 14.81
CA GLU A 340 -22.42 18.27 14.98
C GLU A 340 -21.66 18.37 13.65
N TRP A 341 -21.84 17.37 12.76
CA TRP A 341 -21.27 17.40 11.42
C TRP A 341 -21.71 18.62 10.60
N HIS A 342 -22.97 19.02 10.71
CA HIS A 342 -23.50 20.22 10.03
C HIS A 342 -23.04 21.53 10.68
N GLN A 343 -22.67 21.52 11.95
CA GLN A 343 -22.09 22.67 12.65
C GLN A 343 -20.60 22.89 12.32
N MET A 344 -19.93 21.93 11.68
CA MET A 344 -18.52 22.03 11.27
C MET A 344 -18.33 22.98 10.08
N VAL A 345 -18.54 24.28 10.32
CA VAL A 345 -18.42 25.36 9.34
C VAL A 345 -17.51 26.49 9.86
N SER A 346 -16.93 27.24 8.91
CA SER A 346 -16.26 28.51 9.21
C SER A 346 -17.29 29.63 9.41
N VAL A 347 -16.87 30.81 9.88
CA VAL A 347 -17.75 31.97 10.09
C VAL A 347 -18.49 32.42 8.82
N ASP A 348 -17.96 32.10 7.63
CA ASP A 348 -18.63 32.33 6.35
C ASP A 348 -19.61 31.22 5.90
N GLY A 349 -19.88 30.24 6.78
CA GLY A 349 -20.78 29.12 6.52
C GLY A 349 -20.20 27.98 5.68
N HIS A 350 -18.97 28.09 5.18
CA HIS A 350 -18.37 27.00 4.40
C HIS A 350 -17.88 25.87 5.30
N PRO A 351 -18.03 24.61 4.89
CA PRO A 351 -17.58 23.50 5.69
C PRO A 351 -16.05 23.41 5.86
N CYS A 352 -15.61 23.04 7.06
CA CYS A 352 -14.19 22.91 7.42
C CYS A 352 -13.61 21.64 6.80
N THR A 353 -12.93 21.67 5.65
CA THR A 353 -12.41 20.45 4.98
C THR A 353 -10.89 20.46 4.91
N PHE A 354 -10.21 19.35 4.56
CA PHE A 354 -8.76 19.38 4.36
C PHE A 354 -8.30 20.39 3.29
N GLY A 355 -9.12 20.62 2.25
CA GLY A 355 -8.83 21.63 1.23
C GLY A 355 -9.01 23.06 1.73
N ARG A 356 -9.87 23.25 2.74
CA ARG A 356 -10.20 24.54 3.36
C ARG A 356 -10.38 24.34 4.87
N PRO A 357 -9.27 24.15 5.61
CA PRO A 357 -9.36 23.97 7.05
C PRO A 357 -9.81 25.26 7.73
N SER A 358 -10.34 25.13 8.94
CA SER A 358 -10.66 26.27 9.78
C SER A 358 -9.62 26.45 10.87
N CYS A 359 -9.48 27.68 11.35
CA CYS A 359 -8.54 28.04 12.42
C CYS A 359 -9.26 28.52 13.67
N LEU A 360 -8.49 28.66 14.75
CA LEU A 360 -8.91 29.33 15.98
C LEU A 360 -8.19 30.66 16.11
N LYS A 361 -8.88 31.68 16.64
CA LYS A 361 -8.20 32.89 17.12
C LYS A 361 -7.50 32.58 18.42
N VAL A 362 -6.20 32.87 18.48
CA VAL A 362 -5.41 32.75 19.71
C VAL A 362 -5.18 34.16 20.24
N ASN A 363 -5.71 34.47 21.43
CA ASN A 363 -5.66 35.80 22.03
C ASN A 363 -6.18 36.93 21.10
N GLY A 364 -7.22 36.63 20.32
CA GLY A 364 -7.81 37.57 19.35
C GLY A 364 -7.07 37.68 18.02
N CYS A 365 -5.91 37.04 17.86
CA CYS A 365 -5.11 37.06 16.64
C CYS A 365 -5.37 35.82 15.77
N LEU A 366 -5.31 36.00 14.45
CA LEU A 366 -5.37 34.91 13.49
C LEU A 366 -4.02 34.20 13.33
N PRO A 367 -3.98 32.87 13.20
CA PRO A 367 -2.78 32.14 12.83
C PRO A 367 -2.31 32.51 11.42
N ASN A 368 -0.99 32.44 11.20
CA ASN A 368 -0.38 32.71 9.89
C ASN A 368 -1.00 31.82 8.79
N GLY A 369 -1.32 32.43 7.64
CA GLY A 369 -1.87 31.72 6.48
C GLY A 369 -3.38 31.51 6.49
N PHE A 370 -4.08 31.99 7.52
CA PHE A 370 -5.55 31.98 7.59
C PHE A 370 -6.16 33.37 7.43
N GLN A 371 -7.40 33.39 6.97
CA GLN A 371 -8.22 34.59 6.82
C GLN A 371 -9.34 34.62 7.87
N GLU A 372 -9.88 35.81 8.17
CA GLU A 372 -10.97 35.99 9.15
C GLU A 372 -12.20 35.11 8.85
N ASN A 373 -12.53 34.94 7.57
CA ASN A 373 -13.65 34.12 7.13
C ASN A 373 -13.45 32.61 7.37
N GLN A 374 -12.21 32.16 7.64
CA GLN A 374 -11.86 30.77 7.93
C GLN A 374 -11.80 30.45 9.43
N VAL A 375 -12.18 31.38 10.30
CA VAL A 375 -12.32 31.11 11.73
C VAL A 375 -13.43 30.06 11.93
N PHE A 376 -13.19 29.09 12.81
CA PHE A 376 -14.15 28.04 13.12
C PHE A 376 -15.35 28.64 13.86
N ALA A 377 -16.54 28.67 13.22
CA ALA A 377 -17.70 29.38 13.74
C ALA A 377 -18.14 28.93 15.14
N PRO A 378 -18.16 27.62 15.46
CA PRO A 378 -18.52 27.15 16.80
C PRO A 378 -17.61 27.72 17.90
N SER A 379 -16.34 28.03 17.61
CA SER A 379 -15.41 28.63 18.59
C SER A 379 -15.77 30.07 19.00
N GLN A 380 -16.59 30.75 18.21
CA GLN A 380 -16.98 32.15 18.47
C GLN A 380 -18.22 32.25 19.36
N GLN A 381 -18.82 31.11 19.72
CA GLN A 381 -20.05 31.04 20.50
C GLN A 381 -19.74 30.39 21.86
N PRO A 382 -19.80 31.13 22.97
CA PRO A 382 -19.52 30.60 24.31
C PRO A 382 -20.36 29.37 24.69
N ASP A 383 -21.58 29.29 24.18
CA ASP A 383 -22.53 28.21 24.48
C ASP A 383 -22.58 27.08 23.47
N SER A 384 -21.69 27.09 22.46
CA SER A 384 -21.64 26.03 21.44
C SER A 384 -21.35 24.65 22.07
N PRO A 385 -22.29 23.69 21.98
CA PRO A 385 -22.08 22.35 22.53
C PRO A 385 -20.92 21.62 21.83
N LEU A 386 -20.80 21.77 20.51
CA LEU A 386 -19.71 21.20 19.73
C LEU A 386 -18.35 21.76 20.18
N TRP A 387 -18.28 23.06 20.44
CA TRP A 387 -17.03 23.68 20.88
C TRP A 387 -16.63 23.21 22.29
N LYS A 388 -17.59 23.11 23.22
CA LYS A 388 -17.36 22.55 24.55
C LYS A 388 -16.83 21.10 24.45
N ALA A 389 -17.47 20.25 23.65
CA ALA A 389 -17.01 18.88 23.43
C ALA A 389 -15.59 18.79 22.83
N ILE A 390 -15.21 19.74 21.96
CA ILE A 390 -13.83 19.81 21.43
C ILE A 390 -12.84 20.19 22.54
N LEU A 391 -13.16 21.21 23.35
CA LEU A 391 -12.32 21.65 24.46
C LEU A 391 -12.12 20.54 25.49
N ASP A 392 -13.18 19.84 25.85
CA ASP A 392 -13.12 18.71 26.78
C ASP A 392 -12.23 17.59 26.21
N GLY A 393 -12.33 17.31 24.90
CA GLY A 393 -11.44 16.37 24.24
C GLY A 393 -9.97 16.76 24.31
N LEU A 394 -9.65 18.06 24.20
CA LEU A 394 -8.27 18.56 24.38
C LEU A 394 -7.81 18.40 25.82
N GLU A 395 -8.67 18.72 26.79
CA GLU A 395 -8.40 18.57 28.22
C GLU A 395 -8.17 17.10 28.62
N LEU A 396 -8.94 16.17 28.06
CA LEU A 396 -8.79 14.73 28.27
C LEU A 396 -7.37 14.23 27.98
N TYR A 397 -6.70 14.83 26.98
CA TYR A 397 -5.32 14.50 26.61
C TYR A 397 -4.29 15.55 27.04
N GLY A 398 -4.71 16.55 27.83
CA GLY A 398 -3.83 17.58 28.40
C GLY A 398 -3.34 18.64 27.42
N PHE A 399 -3.95 18.76 26.24
CA PHE A 399 -3.60 19.79 25.26
C PHE A 399 -4.29 21.12 25.58
N LYS A 400 -3.64 22.22 25.20
CA LYS A 400 -4.17 23.57 25.36
C LYS A 400 -4.78 24.05 24.05
N GLN A 401 -5.81 24.91 24.15
CA GLN A 401 -6.40 25.55 22.98
C GLN A 401 -5.38 26.30 22.10
N CYS A 402 -4.37 26.92 22.71
CA CYS A 402 -3.33 27.64 21.98
C CYS A 402 -2.37 26.74 21.19
N GLU A 403 -2.40 25.42 21.41
CA GLU A 403 -1.60 24.42 20.68
C GLU A 403 -2.34 23.92 19.43
N VAL A 404 -3.63 24.25 19.28
CA VAL A 404 -4.43 23.88 18.10
C VAL A 404 -4.02 24.73 16.90
N THR A 405 -3.70 24.07 15.80
CA THR A 405 -3.30 24.72 14.56
C THR A 405 -4.48 24.86 13.59
N ASN A 406 -5.32 23.82 13.47
CA ASN A 406 -6.48 23.84 12.60
C ASN A 406 -7.51 22.76 12.95
N ILE A 407 -8.72 22.91 12.41
CA ILE A 407 -9.86 22.01 12.59
C ILE A 407 -10.44 21.63 11.22
N VAL A 408 -10.72 20.34 11.04
CA VAL A 408 -11.30 19.78 9.81
C VAL A 408 -12.39 18.76 10.13
N ARG A 409 -13.37 18.65 9.24
CA ARG A 409 -14.37 17.58 9.23
C ARG A 409 -13.93 16.47 8.29
N ILE A 410 -14.14 15.23 8.70
CA ILE A 410 -13.69 14.01 8.04
C ILE A 410 -14.90 13.12 7.77
N PRO A 411 -15.36 12.99 6.52
CA PRO A 411 -16.40 12.02 6.18
C PRO A 411 -15.78 10.63 6.16
N ILE A 412 -16.38 9.69 6.87
CA ILE A 412 -15.95 8.29 6.89
C ILE A 412 -16.99 7.47 6.15
N VAL A 413 -16.64 7.02 4.96
CA VAL A 413 -17.48 6.11 4.17
C VAL A 413 -16.73 4.80 4.09
N VAL A 414 -17.33 3.72 4.58
CA VAL A 414 -16.79 2.37 4.44
C VAL A 414 -17.31 1.81 3.13
N ARG A 415 -16.42 1.65 2.16
CA ARG A 415 -16.78 1.23 0.80
C ARG A 415 -15.96 0.01 0.41
N ARG A 416 -16.63 -0.98 -0.18
CA ARG A 416 -15.98 -2.13 -0.81
C ARG A 416 -16.16 -2.12 -2.32
N ILE A 417 -15.28 -2.82 -3.01
CA ILE A 417 -15.41 -3.16 -4.43
C ILE A 417 -15.53 -4.67 -4.63
N ASN A 418 -16.40 -5.07 -5.54
CA ASN A 418 -16.61 -6.49 -5.89
C ASN A 418 -15.50 -7.02 -6.83
N LYS A 419 -14.97 -6.15 -7.68
CA LYS A 419 -13.87 -6.45 -8.61
C LYS A 419 -12.82 -5.38 -8.54
N ALA A 420 -11.55 -5.81 -8.47
CA ALA A 420 -10.40 -4.91 -8.37
C ALA A 420 -9.67 -4.70 -9.70
N ILE A 421 -10.01 -5.46 -10.74
CA ILE A 421 -9.34 -5.46 -12.05
C ILE A 421 -10.40 -5.45 -13.14
N GLU A 422 -10.22 -4.59 -14.14
CA GLU A 422 -11.04 -4.50 -15.35
C GLU A 422 -10.15 -4.32 -16.58
N GLN A 423 -10.67 -4.64 -17.76
CA GLN A 423 -10.00 -4.30 -19.02
C GLN A 423 -10.20 -2.81 -19.32
N LEU A 424 -9.18 -2.17 -19.88
CA LEU A 424 -9.33 -0.80 -20.36
C LEU A 424 -10.33 -0.80 -21.53
N PRO A 425 -11.39 0.02 -21.50
CA PRO A 425 -12.36 0.07 -22.59
C PRO A 425 -11.70 0.44 -23.94
N GLN A 426 -12.31 0.00 -25.04
CA GLN A 426 -11.77 0.22 -26.38
C GLN A 426 -11.64 1.72 -26.72
N CYS A 427 -12.58 2.56 -26.24
CA CYS A 427 -12.55 4.01 -26.45
C CYS A 427 -11.30 4.67 -25.83
N ASP A 428 -10.78 4.09 -24.75
CA ASP A 428 -9.64 4.61 -23.98
C ASP A 428 -8.33 3.86 -24.33
N SER A 429 -8.38 2.89 -25.25
CA SER A 429 -7.25 2.07 -25.69
C SER A 429 -6.60 2.54 -27.00
N SER A 430 -7.00 3.70 -27.54
CA SER A 430 -6.54 4.19 -28.85
C SER A 430 -5.04 4.47 -28.92
N ALA A 431 -4.45 4.97 -27.84
CA ALA A 431 -3.01 5.24 -27.74
C ALA A 431 -2.15 4.00 -27.46
N LEU A 432 -2.77 2.85 -27.17
CA LEU A 432 -2.07 1.60 -26.90
C LEU A 432 -1.62 0.93 -28.21
N ARG A 433 -0.45 0.29 -28.18
CA ARG A 433 0.07 -0.48 -29.32
C ARG A 433 -0.49 -1.90 -29.39
N ARG A 434 -1.47 -2.22 -28.56
CA ARG A 434 -2.06 -3.54 -28.35
C ARG A 434 -3.57 -3.41 -28.21
N PRO A 435 -4.34 -4.51 -28.35
CA PRO A 435 -5.81 -4.43 -28.37
C PRO A 435 -6.41 -3.68 -27.18
N HIS A 436 -5.93 -3.94 -25.96
CA HIS A 436 -6.32 -3.24 -24.74
C HIS A 436 -5.22 -3.31 -23.66
N GLY A 437 -5.41 -2.59 -22.56
CA GLY A 437 -4.64 -2.71 -21.31
C GLY A 437 -5.48 -3.31 -20.18
N LEU A 438 -4.91 -3.38 -18.97
CA LEU A 438 -5.64 -3.67 -17.73
C LEU A 438 -5.61 -2.48 -16.78
N VAL A 439 -6.70 -2.32 -16.03
CA VAL A 439 -6.83 -1.33 -14.95
C VAL A 439 -7.07 -2.07 -13.64
N ALA A 440 -6.37 -1.67 -12.59
CA ALA A 440 -6.56 -2.18 -11.24
C ALA A 440 -6.71 -1.03 -10.22
N LEU A 441 -7.27 -1.30 -9.04
CA LEU A 441 -7.41 -0.32 -7.96
C LEU A 441 -6.72 -0.82 -6.68
N ALA A 442 -6.12 0.08 -5.89
CA ALA A 442 -5.58 -0.20 -4.57
C ALA A 442 -5.81 0.95 -3.56
N GLY A 443 -5.73 0.64 -2.25
CA GLY A 443 -5.96 1.62 -1.17
C GLY A 443 -7.35 2.23 -1.20
N ASP A 444 -7.49 3.49 -0.79
CA ASP A 444 -8.79 4.18 -0.74
C ASP A 444 -9.46 4.32 -2.14
N ALA A 445 -8.70 4.13 -3.22
CA ALA A 445 -9.26 4.02 -4.57
C ALA A 445 -10.05 2.72 -4.74
N ALA A 446 -9.67 1.64 -4.05
CA ALA A 446 -10.35 0.35 -4.07
C ALA A 446 -11.30 0.14 -2.89
N MET A 447 -10.83 0.38 -1.67
CA MET A 447 -11.57 0.13 -0.44
C MET A 447 -11.30 1.25 0.56
N THR A 448 -12.35 1.81 1.14
CA THR A 448 -12.23 2.81 2.20
C THR A 448 -12.69 2.19 3.52
N VAL A 449 -11.89 2.38 4.56
CA VAL A 449 -12.09 1.78 5.88
C VAL A 449 -12.43 2.83 6.93
N HIS A 450 -12.99 2.41 8.05
CA HIS A 450 -13.15 3.29 9.21
C HIS A 450 -11.77 3.56 9.84
N PHE A 451 -11.44 4.83 10.10
CA PHE A 451 -10.12 5.18 10.62
C PHE A 451 -9.98 5.01 12.14
N TRP A 452 -10.99 4.55 12.87
CA TRP A 452 -10.77 3.83 14.13
C TRP A 452 -10.48 2.36 13.80
N PRO A 453 -9.28 1.81 14.07
CA PRO A 453 -8.16 2.35 14.83
C PRO A 453 -6.97 2.93 14.01
N GLY A 454 -7.13 3.28 12.73
CA GLY A 454 -6.13 4.04 11.96
C GLY A 454 -5.54 3.25 10.80
N ARG A 455 -6.41 2.58 10.02
CA ARG A 455 -6.00 1.46 9.15
C ARG A 455 -5.86 1.78 7.67
N GLY A 456 -6.37 2.92 7.18
CA GLY A 456 -6.38 3.22 5.73
C GLY A 456 -5.01 3.12 5.06
N ALA A 457 -3.98 3.74 5.64
CA ALA A 457 -2.61 3.63 5.13
C ALA A 457 -2.05 2.19 5.17
N ASN A 458 -2.39 1.43 6.21
CA ASN A 458 -1.96 0.04 6.37
C ASN A 458 -2.55 -0.87 5.29
N SER A 459 -3.88 -0.83 5.13
CA SER A 459 -4.60 -1.65 4.15
C SER A 459 -4.24 -1.23 2.72
N GLY A 460 -4.07 0.08 2.48
CA GLY A 460 -3.65 0.58 1.18
C GLY A 460 -2.25 0.13 0.76
N MET A 461 -1.25 0.26 1.65
CA MET A 461 0.10 -0.24 1.34
C MET A 461 0.13 -1.78 1.21
N LYS A 462 -0.61 -2.53 2.04
CA LYS A 462 -0.77 -3.98 1.87
C LYS A 462 -1.34 -4.33 0.50
N ALA A 463 -2.41 -3.67 0.07
CA ALA A 463 -3.02 -3.87 -1.24
C ALA A 463 -2.06 -3.53 -2.38
N GLY A 464 -1.34 -2.41 -2.28
CA GLY A 464 -0.34 -2.01 -3.27
C GLY A 464 0.82 -2.99 -3.41
N ILE A 465 1.37 -3.47 -2.28
CA ILE A 465 2.47 -4.44 -2.27
C ILE A 465 2.00 -5.81 -2.78
N ALA A 466 0.79 -6.25 -2.40
CA ALA A 466 0.20 -7.50 -2.91
C ALA A 466 -0.03 -7.47 -4.43
N TRP A 467 -0.50 -6.32 -4.95
CA TRP A 467 -0.63 -6.13 -6.39
C TRP A 467 0.73 -6.22 -7.09
N ALA A 468 1.76 -5.57 -6.55
CA ALA A 468 3.11 -5.63 -7.08
C ALA A 468 3.69 -7.07 -7.06
N ASP A 469 3.42 -7.84 -6.00
CA ASP A 469 3.79 -9.26 -5.90
C ASP A 469 3.19 -10.07 -7.05
N GLU A 470 1.90 -9.89 -7.28
CA GLU A 470 1.16 -10.62 -8.29
C GLU A 470 1.60 -10.24 -9.71
N VAL A 471 1.80 -8.93 -9.97
CA VAL A 471 2.32 -8.47 -11.26
C VAL A 471 3.70 -9.07 -11.53
N ALA A 472 4.62 -9.01 -10.57
CA ALA A 472 5.94 -9.60 -10.73
C ALA A 472 5.86 -11.12 -10.96
N ARG A 473 4.96 -11.81 -10.26
CA ARG A 473 4.73 -13.26 -10.40
C ARG A 473 4.18 -13.59 -11.79
N ALA A 474 3.09 -12.94 -12.21
CA ALA A 474 2.48 -13.14 -13.52
C ALA A 474 3.48 -12.88 -14.66
N LEU A 475 4.30 -11.83 -14.52
CA LEU A 475 5.35 -11.53 -15.50
C LEU A 475 6.43 -12.61 -15.57
N MET A 476 6.89 -13.13 -14.42
CA MET A 476 7.88 -14.23 -14.39
C MET A 476 7.36 -15.53 -14.99
N HIS A 477 6.05 -15.77 -14.94
CA HIS A 477 5.41 -16.95 -15.51
C HIS A 477 4.76 -16.70 -16.87
N SER A 478 5.05 -15.56 -17.52
CA SER A 478 4.53 -15.23 -18.86
C SER A 478 3.00 -15.18 -18.93
N GLN A 479 2.32 -14.90 -17.82
CA GLN A 479 0.87 -14.93 -17.71
C GLN A 479 0.20 -13.66 -18.25
N PHE A 480 0.96 -12.66 -18.71
CA PHE A 480 0.42 -11.43 -19.29
C PHE A 480 0.15 -11.51 -20.79
N VAL A 481 0.42 -12.65 -21.44
CA VAL A 481 -0.02 -12.87 -22.83
C VAL A 481 -1.54 -12.73 -22.88
N GLY A 482 -2.05 -11.87 -23.76
CA GLY A 482 -3.49 -11.58 -23.85
C GLY A 482 -4.01 -10.52 -22.88
N LEU A 483 -3.24 -10.13 -21.87
CA LEU A 483 -3.67 -9.21 -20.80
C LEU A 483 -5.04 -9.58 -20.21
N GLU A 484 -5.24 -10.87 -19.94
CA GLU A 484 -6.48 -11.35 -19.34
C GLU A 484 -6.59 -10.87 -17.88
N THR A 485 -7.81 -10.55 -17.44
CA THR A 485 -8.05 -10.17 -16.03
C THR A 485 -7.68 -11.30 -15.06
N GLY A 486 -7.76 -12.55 -15.53
CA GLY A 486 -7.35 -13.75 -14.80
C GLY A 486 -5.87 -13.77 -14.42
N SER A 487 -5.00 -13.03 -15.12
CA SER A 487 -3.56 -12.93 -14.83
C SER A 487 -3.27 -12.28 -13.47
N LEU A 488 -4.24 -11.56 -12.91
CA LEU A 488 -4.16 -10.90 -11.61
C LEU A 488 -5.21 -11.43 -10.60
N ARG A 489 -5.76 -12.64 -10.82
CA ARG A 489 -6.82 -13.20 -9.96
C ARG A 489 -6.42 -13.29 -8.49
N VAL A 490 -5.17 -13.68 -8.18
CA VAL A 490 -4.72 -13.81 -6.78
C VAL A 490 -4.76 -12.46 -6.06
N TYR A 491 -4.48 -11.37 -6.77
CA TYR A 491 -4.63 -10.03 -6.22
C TYR A 491 -6.10 -9.69 -5.90
N ASN A 492 -7.02 -10.00 -6.80
CA ASN A 492 -8.44 -9.80 -6.55
C ASN A 492 -8.92 -10.58 -5.32
N ASP A 493 -8.52 -11.85 -5.21
CA ASP A 493 -8.88 -12.72 -4.09
C ASP A 493 -8.27 -12.21 -2.76
N PHE A 494 -7.01 -11.73 -2.81
CA PHE A 494 -6.38 -11.08 -1.67
C PHE A 494 -7.16 -9.85 -1.23
N LEU A 495 -7.59 -9.00 -2.16
CA LEU A 495 -8.33 -7.79 -1.82
C LEU A 495 -9.69 -8.13 -1.21
N GLN A 496 -10.39 -9.16 -1.69
CA GLN A 496 -11.64 -9.61 -1.07
C GLN A 496 -11.42 -10.04 0.39
N LYS A 497 -10.41 -10.86 0.66
CA LYS A 497 -10.03 -11.26 2.03
C LYS A 497 -9.65 -10.06 2.89
N LEU A 498 -8.91 -9.09 2.33
CA LEU A 498 -8.54 -7.87 3.02
C LEU A 498 -9.78 -7.03 3.37
N GLN A 499 -10.73 -6.87 2.45
CA GLN A 499 -11.99 -6.16 2.68
C GLN A 499 -12.84 -6.86 3.75
N GLU A 500 -12.96 -8.19 3.72
CA GLU A 500 -13.65 -8.94 4.77
C GLU A 500 -13.03 -8.68 6.15
N ARG A 501 -11.70 -8.66 6.22
CA ARG A 501 -10.98 -8.41 7.48
C ARG A 501 -11.12 -6.97 7.97
N GLU A 502 -10.92 -5.99 7.10
CA GLU A 502 -10.90 -4.57 7.46
C GLU A 502 -12.30 -3.98 7.60
N HIS A 503 -13.27 -4.41 6.78
CA HIS A 503 -14.66 -3.98 6.89
C HIS A 503 -15.39 -4.81 7.94
N GLY A 504 -15.55 -6.11 7.67
CA GLY A 504 -16.34 -7.01 8.51
C GLY A 504 -15.76 -7.19 9.91
N GLY A 505 -14.45 -7.39 10.00
CA GLY A 505 -13.77 -7.63 11.27
C GLY A 505 -13.39 -6.39 12.08
N ARG A 506 -13.44 -5.17 11.50
CA ARG A 506 -12.91 -3.97 12.19
C ARG A 506 -13.77 -2.72 12.02
N SER A 507 -14.03 -2.29 10.79
CA SER A 507 -14.78 -1.06 10.54
C SER A 507 -16.24 -1.18 11.01
N LEU A 508 -16.93 -2.26 10.61
CA LEU A 508 -18.34 -2.46 10.92
C LEU A 508 -18.63 -2.64 12.41
N PRO A 509 -17.80 -3.32 13.22
CA PRO A 509 -17.94 -3.29 14.69
C PRO A 509 -18.02 -1.88 15.26
N ILE A 510 -17.14 -0.96 14.85
CA ILE A 510 -17.22 0.45 15.30
C ILE A 510 -18.48 1.12 14.78
N VAL A 511 -18.78 1.01 13.49
CA VAL A 511 -19.96 1.63 12.88
C VAL A 511 -21.24 1.20 13.59
N LYS A 512 -21.38 -0.10 13.87
CA LYS A 512 -22.56 -0.66 14.54
C LYS A 512 -22.66 -0.27 16.02
N GLN A 513 -21.52 -0.14 16.70
CA GLN A 513 -21.49 0.22 18.12
C GLN A 513 -21.77 1.70 18.32
N THR A 514 -21.04 2.58 17.62
CA THR A 514 -21.14 4.03 17.80
C THR A 514 -20.98 4.86 16.54
N GLY A 515 -20.35 4.34 15.49
CA GLY A 515 -19.96 5.15 14.33
C GLY A 515 -21.13 5.60 13.45
N ASP A 516 -22.28 4.91 13.47
CA ASP A 516 -23.47 5.38 12.78
C ASP A 516 -23.96 6.72 13.36
N PRO A 517 -24.19 7.77 12.54
CA PRO A 517 -24.56 9.09 13.05
C PRO A 517 -25.86 9.13 13.87
N ASN A 518 -26.84 8.27 13.55
CA ASN A 518 -28.09 8.19 14.29
C ASN A 518 -27.90 7.48 15.63
N MET A 519 -27.13 6.40 15.65
CA MET A 519 -26.73 5.71 16.88
C MET A 519 -25.96 6.66 17.80
N MET A 520 -24.95 7.38 17.28
CA MET A 520 -24.21 8.37 18.05
C MET A 520 -25.15 9.43 18.64
N ALA A 521 -26.08 9.97 17.85
CA ALA A 521 -27.04 10.96 18.34
C ALA A 521 -27.99 10.41 19.42
N TRP A 522 -28.35 9.13 19.33
CA TRP A 522 -29.11 8.46 20.37
C TRP A 522 -28.27 8.29 21.65
N LEU A 523 -27.02 7.85 21.54
CA LEU A 523 -26.12 7.70 22.69
C LEU A 523 -25.87 9.03 23.41
N MET A 524 -25.57 10.11 22.68
CA MET A 524 -25.32 11.44 23.28
C MET A 524 -26.56 11.97 24.01
N ARG A 525 -27.77 11.78 23.46
CA ARG A 525 -29.02 12.18 24.13
C ARG A 525 -29.28 11.41 25.41
N ASN A 526 -28.94 10.12 25.44
CA ASN A 526 -29.21 9.24 26.59
C ASN A 526 -28.05 9.18 27.59
N ALA A 527 -26.87 9.73 27.27
CA ALA A 527 -25.70 9.73 28.15
C ALA A 527 -26.03 10.30 29.55
N ARG A 528 -26.85 11.36 29.60
CA ARG A 528 -27.27 12.02 30.85
C ARG A 528 -28.05 11.12 31.80
N LEU A 529 -28.57 9.98 31.33
CA LEU A 529 -29.24 8.98 32.17
C LEU A 529 -28.25 8.17 33.01
N ILE A 530 -26.96 8.18 32.67
CA ILE A 530 -25.91 7.48 33.43
C ILE A 530 -25.50 8.37 34.61
N PRO A 531 -25.67 7.95 35.88
CA PRO A 531 -25.20 8.77 37.00
C PRO A 531 -23.68 9.03 36.91
N GLN A 532 -23.24 10.25 37.20
CA GLN A 532 -21.83 10.65 37.02
C GLN A 532 -20.84 9.70 37.72
N HIS A 533 -21.12 9.32 38.97
CA HIS A 533 -20.27 8.40 39.71
C HIS A 533 -20.17 7.01 39.03
N VAL A 534 -21.26 6.54 38.40
CA VAL A 534 -21.26 5.28 37.64
C VAL A 534 -20.41 5.42 36.38
N ALA A 535 -20.53 6.55 35.65
CA ALA A 535 -19.71 6.82 34.47
C ALA A 535 -18.21 6.82 34.81
N MET A 536 -17.82 7.49 35.90
CA MET A 536 -16.44 7.52 36.40
C MET A 536 -15.92 6.12 36.72
N GLU A 537 -16.64 5.37 37.58
CA GLU A 537 -16.20 4.01 37.97
C GLU A 537 -16.14 3.05 36.78
N TRP A 538 -17.08 3.17 35.84
CA TRP A 538 -17.08 2.37 34.63
C TRP A 538 -15.85 2.65 33.75
N LEU A 539 -15.58 3.93 33.46
CA LEU A 539 -14.44 4.32 32.62
C LEU A 539 -13.11 3.90 33.26
N VAL A 540 -12.91 4.24 34.53
CA VAL A 540 -11.68 3.87 35.27
C VAL A 540 -11.52 2.35 35.31
N GLY A 541 -12.57 1.61 35.67
CA GLY A 541 -12.56 0.15 35.74
C GLY A 541 -12.24 -0.49 34.39
N GLN A 542 -12.86 0.01 33.31
CA GLN A 542 -12.63 -0.46 31.96
C GLN A 542 -11.20 -0.19 31.48
N MET A 543 -10.75 1.06 31.57
CA MET A 543 -9.41 1.49 31.14
C MET A 543 -8.32 0.78 31.93
N ARG A 544 -8.51 0.59 33.24
CA ARG A 544 -7.59 -0.19 34.08
C ARG A 544 -7.53 -1.65 33.63
N ARG A 545 -8.68 -2.29 33.40
CA ARG A 545 -8.75 -3.68 32.96
C ARG A 545 -8.04 -3.89 31.63
N ASP A 546 -8.29 -3.00 30.67
CA ASP A 546 -7.64 -3.07 29.36
C ASP A 546 -6.16 -2.72 29.42
N GLY A 547 -5.79 -1.73 30.23
CA GLY A 547 -4.40 -1.36 30.49
C GLY A 547 -3.59 -2.49 31.11
N ILE A 548 -4.11 -3.17 32.12
CA ILE A 548 -3.44 -4.35 32.72
C ILE A 548 -3.27 -5.46 31.68
N ARG A 549 -4.26 -5.67 30.82
CA ARG A 549 -4.23 -6.73 29.80
C ARG A 549 -3.20 -6.43 28.71
N ILE A 550 -3.18 -5.21 28.16
CA ILE A 550 -2.31 -4.87 27.03
C ILE A 550 -0.84 -4.76 27.45
N GLN A 551 -0.55 -4.27 28.66
CA GLN A 551 0.80 -4.19 29.22
C GLN A 551 1.45 -5.55 29.47
N LYS A 552 0.66 -6.63 29.53
CA LYS A 552 1.16 -8.02 29.66
C LYS A 552 1.58 -8.64 28.32
N ARG A 553 1.36 -7.96 27.21
CA ARG A 553 1.77 -8.50 25.90
C ARG A 553 3.30 -8.50 25.78
N PRO A 554 3.88 -9.51 25.13
CA PRO A 554 5.34 -9.61 24.97
C PRO A 554 5.92 -8.52 24.08
N ASP A 555 5.10 -7.92 23.21
CA ASP A 555 5.44 -6.83 22.30
C ASP A 555 5.07 -5.44 22.86
N TRP A 556 4.77 -5.33 24.16
CA TRP A 556 4.60 -4.03 24.84
C TRP A 556 5.96 -3.35 25.04
N THR A 557 6.10 -2.13 24.53
CA THR A 557 7.40 -1.44 24.44
C THR A 557 7.65 -0.41 25.54
N PHE A 558 6.68 -0.18 26.42
CA PHE A 558 6.77 0.84 27.46
C PHE A 558 6.96 0.24 28.84
N GLU A 559 7.43 1.04 29.78
CA GLU A 559 7.41 0.67 31.20
C GLU A 559 5.97 0.42 31.67
N GLN A 560 5.81 -0.50 32.62
CA GLN A 560 4.50 -0.79 33.19
C GLN A 560 4.07 0.35 34.11
N VAL A 561 2.85 0.85 33.89
CA VAL A 561 2.20 1.84 34.73
C VAL A 561 1.54 1.12 35.91
N THR A 562 2.17 1.21 37.09
CA THR A 562 1.75 0.50 38.31
C THR A 562 0.63 1.21 39.08
N ASN A 563 0.59 2.55 39.03
CA ASN A 563 -0.43 3.41 39.66
C ASN A 563 -1.52 3.86 38.66
N LEU A 564 -1.87 3.00 37.70
CA LEU A 564 -2.75 3.33 36.58
C LEU A 564 -4.11 3.89 37.03
N GLU A 565 -4.72 3.31 38.06
CA GLU A 565 -6.03 3.77 38.55
C GLU A 565 -5.98 5.23 39.04
N THR A 566 -4.97 5.57 39.83
CA THR A 566 -4.78 6.93 40.37
C THR A 566 -4.59 7.93 39.23
N GLN A 567 -3.71 7.63 38.26
CA GLN A 567 -3.47 8.52 37.13
C GLN A 567 -4.74 8.73 36.27
N LEU A 568 -5.51 7.66 36.01
CA LEU A 568 -6.76 7.78 35.26
C LEU A 568 -7.79 8.64 36.01
N ARG A 569 -7.91 8.48 37.33
CA ARG A 569 -8.82 9.30 38.14
C ARG A 569 -8.40 10.76 38.13
N GLU A 570 -7.11 11.07 38.27
CA GLU A 570 -6.60 12.44 38.21
C GLU A 570 -6.89 13.15 36.88
N VAL A 571 -6.86 12.41 35.77
CA VAL A 571 -7.25 12.94 34.45
C VAL A 571 -8.76 13.11 34.37
N LEU A 572 -9.53 12.05 34.65
CA LEU A 572 -10.98 12.04 34.44
C LEU A 572 -11.73 12.98 35.42
N GLN A 573 -11.20 13.24 36.61
CA GLN A 573 -11.83 14.16 37.58
C GLN A 573 -11.88 15.62 37.12
N LYS A 574 -11.04 15.99 36.14
CA LYS A 574 -11.01 17.35 35.57
C LYS A 574 -12.09 17.57 34.51
N MET A 575 -12.65 16.48 33.99
CA MET A 575 -13.60 16.50 32.89
C MET A 575 -14.99 16.97 33.33
N ASP A 576 -15.71 17.62 32.41
CA ASP A 576 -17.13 17.94 32.62
C ASP A 576 -17.96 16.66 32.87
N PRO A 577 -18.91 16.68 33.83
CA PRO A 577 -19.76 15.54 34.13
C PRO A 577 -20.48 14.94 32.91
N VAL A 578 -20.95 15.79 31.98
CA VAL A 578 -21.65 15.34 30.76
C VAL A 578 -20.68 14.62 29.84
N THR A 579 -19.45 15.11 29.71
CA THR A 579 -18.44 14.45 28.87
C THR A 579 -18.05 13.08 29.41
N LEU A 580 -17.94 12.91 30.73
CA LEU A 580 -17.74 11.58 31.33
C LEU A 580 -18.89 10.62 31.02
N GLN A 581 -20.12 11.11 31.09
CA GLN A 581 -21.32 10.34 30.75
C GLN A 581 -21.34 9.95 29.26
N GLU A 582 -21.01 10.88 28.37
CA GLU A 582 -20.92 10.62 26.93
C GLU A 582 -19.84 9.60 26.59
N MET A 583 -18.64 9.75 27.17
CA MET A 583 -17.56 8.77 27.03
C MET A 583 -18.01 7.38 27.49
N ALA A 584 -18.67 7.28 28.65
CA ALA A 584 -19.20 6.01 29.16
C ALA A 584 -20.28 5.42 28.23
N ALA A 585 -21.17 6.25 27.69
CA ALA A 585 -22.22 5.84 26.75
C ALA A 585 -21.66 5.36 25.41
N THR A 586 -20.49 5.84 24.98
CA THR A 586 -19.87 5.38 23.72
C THR A 586 -19.16 4.03 23.80
N PHE A 587 -19.03 3.44 24.99
CA PHE A 587 -18.41 2.13 25.21
C PHE A 587 -16.91 2.07 24.80
N PRO A 588 -16.12 1.14 25.35
CA PRO A 588 -14.74 0.93 24.91
C PRO A 588 -14.67 0.39 23.47
N TRP A 589 -13.46 0.41 22.90
CA TRP A 589 -13.22 -0.19 21.59
C TRP A 589 -13.53 -1.70 21.63
N PRO A 590 -14.16 -2.27 20.59
CA PRO A 590 -14.45 -3.70 20.50
C PRO A 590 -13.19 -4.50 20.14
N THR A 591 -12.11 -4.35 20.93
CA THR A 591 -10.77 -4.87 20.64
C THR A 591 -10.73 -6.40 20.49
N ARG A 592 -11.66 -7.12 21.13
CA ARG A 592 -11.79 -8.59 20.99
C ARG A 592 -12.36 -8.99 19.63
N GLU A 593 -13.40 -8.29 19.16
CA GLU A 593 -13.99 -8.53 17.83
C GLU A 593 -13.01 -8.12 16.72
N MET A 594 -12.25 -7.04 16.96
CA MET A 594 -11.20 -6.57 16.06
C MET A 594 -9.96 -7.45 16.01
N ALA A 595 -9.75 -8.31 17.00
CA ALA A 595 -8.63 -9.25 17.03
C ALA A 595 -8.74 -10.30 15.92
N GLY A 596 -7.70 -11.11 15.76
CA GLY A 596 -7.62 -12.16 14.73
C GLY A 596 -6.50 -11.93 13.73
N ALA A 597 -6.27 -12.95 12.91
CA ALA A 597 -5.15 -12.99 11.98
C ALA A 597 -5.14 -11.78 11.01
N GLU A 598 -3.95 -11.31 10.69
CA GLU A 598 -3.74 -10.34 9.63
C GLU A 598 -3.79 -11.03 8.27
N VAL A 599 -4.31 -10.33 7.27
CA VAL A 599 -4.26 -10.77 5.87
C VAL A 599 -2.95 -10.26 5.27
N LEU A 600 -2.10 -11.18 4.81
CA LEU A 600 -0.79 -10.90 4.23
C LEU A 600 -0.70 -11.40 2.79
N PRO A 601 0.08 -10.75 1.91
CA PRO A 601 0.30 -11.24 0.55
C PRO A 601 0.99 -12.62 0.57
N GLU A 602 0.57 -13.55 -0.29
CA GLU A 602 1.06 -14.93 -0.30
C GLU A 602 2.59 -15.02 -0.46
N ARG A 603 3.16 -14.19 -1.35
CA ARG A 603 4.60 -14.21 -1.64
C ARG A 603 5.46 -13.67 -0.50
N SER A 604 4.96 -12.67 0.22
CA SER A 604 5.66 -12.12 1.39
C SER A 604 5.77 -13.15 2.52
N VAL A 605 4.84 -14.09 2.64
CA VAL A 605 4.92 -15.20 3.61
C VAL A 605 6.02 -16.18 3.20
N VAL A 606 6.12 -16.52 1.91
CA VAL A 606 7.16 -17.43 1.40
C VAL A 606 8.55 -16.80 1.51
N ASP A 607 8.72 -15.54 1.12
CA ASP A 607 10.01 -14.82 1.22
C ASP A 607 10.40 -14.58 2.70
N ALA A 608 9.42 -14.36 3.60
CA ALA A 608 9.67 -14.30 5.04
C ALA A 608 10.11 -15.65 5.61
N CYS A 609 9.51 -16.77 5.17
CA CYS A 609 9.92 -18.11 5.59
C CYS A 609 11.32 -18.48 5.06
N LEU A 610 11.66 -18.08 3.84
CA LEU A 610 12.98 -18.32 3.24
C LEU A 610 14.07 -17.45 3.90
N SER A 611 13.78 -16.18 4.17
CA SER A 611 14.73 -15.28 4.87
C SER A 611 14.94 -15.65 6.35
N GLN A 612 13.94 -16.23 7.03
CA GLN A 612 14.13 -16.81 8.37
C GLN A 612 15.00 -18.08 8.36
N ASN A 613 14.99 -18.85 7.27
CA ASN A 613 15.89 -19.99 7.12
C ASN A 613 17.33 -19.54 6.82
N ASP A 614 17.51 -18.48 6.04
CA ASP A 614 18.82 -17.86 5.78
C ASP A 614 19.42 -17.20 7.03
N SER A 615 18.60 -16.56 7.88
CA SER A 615 19.07 -15.98 9.15
C SER A 615 19.47 -17.07 10.14
N ARG A 616 18.69 -18.16 10.24
CA ARG A 616 19.07 -19.35 11.01
C ARG A 616 20.35 -19.99 10.46
N GLN A 617 20.52 -20.14 9.15
CA GLN A 617 21.76 -20.66 8.56
C GLN A 617 22.97 -19.75 8.82
N LYS A 618 22.79 -18.42 8.79
CA LYS A 618 23.84 -17.45 9.15
C LYS A 618 24.21 -17.56 10.62
N ASP A 619 23.26 -17.76 11.53
CA ASP A 619 23.53 -17.97 12.95
C ASP A 619 24.20 -19.33 13.23
N PHE A 620 23.80 -20.40 12.55
CA PHE A 620 24.49 -21.69 12.58
C PHE A 620 25.93 -21.59 12.06
N SER A 621 26.17 -20.83 10.98
CA SER A 621 27.53 -20.62 10.45
C SER A 621 28.41 -19.75 11.37
N LYS A 622 27.82 -18.80 12.10
CA LYS A 622 28.50 -18.01 13.14
C LYS A 622 28.84 -18.87 14.36
N LEU A 623 27.92 -19.73 14.80
CA LEU A 623 28.15 -20.70 15.87
C LEU A 623 29.21 -21.74 15.50
N GLU A 624 29.23 -22.22 14.26
CA GLU A 624 30.30 -23.10 13.75
C GLU A 624 31.66 -22.40 13.68
N LYS A 625 31.71 -21.14 13.22
CA LYS A 625 32.96 -20.35 13.20
C LYS A 625 33.47 -20.05 14.60
N GLN A 626 32.59 -19.76 15.56
CA GLN A 626 32.96 -19.62 16.97
C GLN A 626 33.39 -20.96 17.60
N GLY A 627 32.77 -22.08 17.22
CA GLY A 627 33.16 -23.43 17.63
C GLY A 627 34.54 -23.84 17.09
N LYS A 628 34.85 -23.49 15.83
CA LYS A 628 36.17 -23.73 15.22
C LYS A 628 37.26 -22.83 15.81
N ALA A 629 36.96 -21.56 16.11
CA ALA A 629 37.86 -20.65 16.82
C ALA A 629 38.17 -21.12 18.25
N LYS A 630 37.16 -21.61 19.00
CA LYS A 630 37.36 -22.20 20.33
C LYS A 630 38.14 -23.51 20.29
N LYS A 631 37.97 -24.36 19.26
CA LYS A 631 38.77 -25.59 19.07
C LYS A 631 40.24 -25.28 18.71
N GLN A 632 40.52 -24.25 17.91
CA GLN A 632 41.90 -23.81 17.63
C GLN A 632 42.57 -23.15 18.86
N ALA A 633 41.81 -22.39 19.67
CA ALA A 633 42.32 -21.84 20.92
C ALA A 633 42.60 -22.92 21.99
N LYS A 634 41.78 -23.98 22.05
CA LYS A 634 41.97 -25.11 22.97
C LYS A 634 43.12 -26.03 22.54
N LYS A 635 43.41 -26.14 21.23
CA LYS A 635 44.57 -26.88 20.71
C LYS A 635 45.90 -26.15 20.92
N ARG A 636 45.89 -24.81 21.04
CA ARG A 636 47.06 -24.00 21.45
C ARG A 636 47.31 -23.98 22.96
N ARG A 637 46.31 -24.31 23.79
CA ARG A 637 46.43 -24.38 25.27
C ARG A 637 46.67 -25.79 25.82
N GLY A 638 46.71 -26.82 24.98
CA GLY A 638 46.88 -28.22 25.40
C GLY A 638 48.32 -28.76 25.30
N ALA A 639 49.32 -27.90 25.11
CA ALA A 639 50.73 -28.29 25.04
C ALA A 639 51.52 -27.97 26.32
N GLU A 640 50.87 -27.45 27.36
CA GLU A 640 51.48 -27.24 28.68
C GLU A 640 50.55 -27.77 29.76
N THR A 641 51.17 -28.39 30.76
CA THR A 641 50.61 -28.89 32.03
C THR A 641 49.78 -30.18 32.00
N SER A 642 50.54 -31.26 32.24
CA SER A 642 50.19 -32.52 32.89
C SER A 642 49.84 -32.37 34.39
N LEU A 643 49.13 -33.39 34.92
CA LEU A 643 48.85 -33.71 36.34
C LEU A 643 47.72 -32.87 36.95
N SER A 644 46.69 -33.36 37.65
CA SER A 644 46.30 -34.65 38.27
C SER A 644 44.75 -34.62 38.36
N GLY A 645 44.01 -35.74 38.27
CA GLY A 645 43.64 -36.58 39.40
C GLY A 645 42.17 -36.36 39.82
N GLU A 646 41.35 -37.40 39.63
CA GLU A 646 40.07 -37.75 40.32
C GLU A 646 38.68 -37.32 39.77
N GLU A 647 38.02 -38.37 39.27
CA GLU A 647 36.64 -38.86 39.48
C GLU A 647 35.40 -38.13 38.95
N VAL A 648 34.74 -38.85 38.05
CA VAL A 648 33.42 -38.64 37.46
C VAL A 648 32.43 -39.56 38.18
N SER A 649 31.27 -39.04 38.58
CA SER A 649 30.09 -39.85 38.88
C SER A 649 29.05 -39.75 37.77
N LEU A 650 28.72 -40.91 37.21
CA LEU A 650 27.76 -41.20 36.15
C LEU A 650 26.33 -41.23 36.72
N ALA A 651 25.57 -40.14 36.61
CA ALA A 651 24.15 -40.16 37.01
C ALA A 651 23.20 -39.23 36.22
N PHE A 652 23.61 -38.65 35.08
CA PHE A 652 22.77 -37.64 34.39
C PHE A 652 22.44 -37.94 32.91
N LEU A 653 22.85 -39.09 32.37
CA LEU A 653 22.68 -39.41 30.93
C LEU A 653 21.79 -40.63 30.66
N SER A 654 20.79 -40.87 31.51
CA SER A 654 19.81 -41.92 31.31
C SER A 654 18.41 -41.46 31.72
N SER A 655 17.80 -40.59 30.90
CA SER A 655 16.34 -40.58 30.64
C SER A 655 15.93 -39.48 29.64
N LEU A 656 16.47 -39.56 28.43
CA LEU A 656 15.81 -39.02 27.24
C LEU A 656 15.28 -40.20 26.43
N ALA A 657 14.07 -40.64 26.75
CA ALA A 657 13.16 -41.35 25.86
C ALA A 657 11.85 -41.58 26.60
N ILE A 658 10.79 -40.88 26.19
CA ILE A 658 9.46 -41.47 25.90
C ILE A 658 8.62 -40.37 25.26
N THR A 659 8.21 -40.67 24.04
CA THR A 659 7.25 -39.99 23.20
C THR A 659 5.83 -40.20 23.73
N SER A 660 4.98 -39.18 23.66
CA SER A 660 3.52 -39.38 23.67
C SER A 660 2.86 -38.52 22.60
N LYS A 661 2.05 -39.19 21.77
CA LYS A 661 1.19 -38.64 20.71
C LYS A 661 -0.05 -37.97 21.31
N PRO A 662 -0.67 -37.00 20.62
CA PRO A 662 -1.85 -36.31 21.12
C PRO A 662 -3.14 -37.10 20.85
N THR A 663 -3.99 -37.19 21.86
CA THR A 663 -5.36 -37.72 21.77
C THR A 663 -6.34 -36.67 21.25
N SER A 664 -7.12 -37.07 20.26
CA SER A 664 -8.22 -36.34 19.64
C SER A 664 -9.41 -36.17 20.59
N HIS A 665 -9.77 -34.93 20.93
CA HIS A 665 -11.10 -34.60 21.42
C HIS A 665 -11.85 -33.77 20.38
N ARG A 666 -12.76 -34.45 19.67
CA ARG A 666 -13.89 -33.86 18.95
C ARG A 666 -14.84 -33.25 19.99
N SER A 667 -15.00 -31.94 19.98
CA SER A 667 -16.18 -31.28 20.57
C SER A 667 -17.09 -30.80 19.44
N SER A 668 -18.32 -31.32 19.47
CA SER A 668 -19.39 -31.00 18.54
C SER A 668 -19.84 -29.55 18.69
N TRP A 669 -19.74 -28.77 17.63
CA TRP A 669 -20.41 -27.48 17.54
C TRP A 669 -21.90 -27.71 17.30
N ARG A 670 -22.72 -27.51 18.33
CA ARG A 670 -24.17 -27.34 18.17
C ARG A 670 -24.43 -25.93 17.64
N SER A 671 -25.11 -25.86 16.51
CA SER A 671 -25.69 -24.67 15.92
C SER A 671 -26.76 -24.08 16.85
N PHE A 672 -26.56 -22.86 17.32
CA PHE A 672 -27.64 -22.05 17.88
C PHE A 672 -28.29 -21.24 16.75
N SER A 673 -29.49 -21.66 16.36
CA SER A 673 -30.41 -20.89 15.53
C SER A 673 -31.14 -19.86 16.40
N PHE A 674 -30.96 -18.57 16.14
CA PHE A 674 -31.88 -17.56 16.68
C PHE A 674 -33.11 -17.47 15.78
N GLY A 675 -34.19 -18.08 16.25
CA GLY A 675 -35.53 -17.86 15.72
C GLY A 675 -35.99 -16.43 16.03
N LYS A 676 -36.59 -15.80 15.01
CA LYS A 676 -37.36 -14.56 15.16
C LYS A 676 -38.48 -14.77 16.17
N ALA A 677 -38.50 -13.98 17.23
CA ALA A 677 -39.72 -13.68 17.97
C ALA A 677 -39.67 -12.22 18.40
N ALA A 678 -40.57 -11.43 17.82
CA ALA A 678 -40.88 -10.10 18.28
C ALA A 678 -41.64 -10.22 19.61
N GLN A 679 -41.17 -9.54 20.65
CA GLN A 679 -41.98 -9.20 21.81
C GLN A 679 -41.75 -7.73 22.15
N THR A 680 -42.76 -6.96 21.75
CA THR A 680 -43.16 -5.67 22.31
C THR A 680 -43.40 -5.81 23.81
N VAL A 681 -42.77 -4.97 24.62
CA VAL A 681 -43.33 -4.47 25.89
C VAL A 681 -42.86 -3.02 26.08
N GLN A 682 -43.80 -2.20 26.54
CA GLN A 682 -43.82 -0.75 26.73
C GLN A 682 -42.68 -0.18 27.59
#